data_AF-A0A7V5HI62-F1
#
_entry.id   AF-A0A7V5HI62-F1
#
_cell.length_a   1.000
_cell.length_b   1.000
_cell.length_c   1.000
_cell.angle_alpha   90.00
_cell.angle_beta   90.00
_cell.angle_gamma   90.00
#
_symmetry.space_group_name_H-M   'P 1'
#
loop_
_entity.id
_entity.type
_entity.pdbx_description
1 polymer ?
#
loop_
_entity_poly.entity_id
_entity_poly.type
_entity_poly.pdbx_seq_one_letter_code
_entity_poly.pdbx_strand_id
1 'polypeptide(L)'
;MGKNDWIKETLNLPRTDFPMKARLPQREPEILKHWEEIDLYGKILARRQDAPTFVLHDGPPYANGHIHLGTAMNKILKDFIIKSRTMLGYKAPFLPGWDCHGLPIEIKVDQLLGEKKKNLSQIEIREECRRYAEKFVAIQRSEFQRLGVFGEWSKPYLTMDPEYEADIIRSLAAFFAQGSVYKGKKPVYWCIHCRTALAEAEIEYHDHSSPSVYVKFPLISDLGSRYPQLKGRKIYILIWTTTPWTLPANLAIAFHPDYEYTVFEADGETYIAAKRLVPVLSEEIGWSEVNYLVTFPGSEIEGLKARHPFIDRESLLVLADYVTLDQGTGCVHTAPGHGHEDYLTGLKYNLDIYTPVDADGRFTSSVERYAGLNVFEANQIITEDMRQEGVLLKDETITHSYPHCWRCKNPVIFRATAQWFISLDAGGLRQRTLEEIKKITWIPSWGEERIAKMIAARPDWCISRQRTWGVPIPAFYCRDCGAILADEKIALHVAEQFRREGSNVWFMKKAEELAPPDLTCPECGSKSFEKENNILDVWFESGASHFVLGKRADLPWPADVYIEGHDQYRGWFNSSLIVGVAAKGASPYRTCITHGFVLDEQGRAMSKSLGNYIEPTEIINQHGAEILRLWAAMLNYKEDARFGPETLERLIEAYRKIRNTWRFMLGNLYDFQPDAAEEKVPLDQLEPLDKWILERLAQVGEKARQAYENFE
;
A
#
# COMPACT_ATOMS: atom_id res chain seq x y z
N MET A 1 9.45 -64.38 -34.85
CA MET A 1 8.44 -63.66 -35.65
C MET A 1 7.15 -64.45 -35.57
N GLY A 2 6.12 -63.86 -34.98
CA GLY A 2 4.84 -64.54 -34.75
C GLY A 2 4.04 -64.63 -36.05
N LYS A 3 3.19 -65.65 -36.19
CA LYS A 3 2.36 -65.94 -37.40
C LYS A 3 1.48 -64.77 -37.92
N ASN A 4 1.41 -63.63 -37.24
CA ASN A 4 0.56 -62.48 -37.56
C ASN A 4 1.33 -61.14 -37.74
N ASP A 5 2.66 -61.14 -37.87
CA ASP A 5 3.43 -59.88 -37.97
C ASP A 5 3.10 -59.05 -39.24
N TRP A 6 2.66 -59.67 -40.34
CA TRP A 6 2.25 -58.97 -41.57
C TRP A 6 1.00 -58.09 -41.40
N ILE A 7 0.10 -58.41 -40.46
CA ILE A 7 -1.13 -57.62 -40.21
C ILE A 7 -0.77 -56.24 -39.65
N LYS A 8 0.34 -56.13 -38.90
CA LYS A 8 0.78 -54.82 -38.38
C LYS A 8 1.29 -53.91 -39.51
N GLU A 9 1.83 -54.50 -40.57
CA GLU A 9 2.35 -53.75 -41.73
C GLU A 9 1.23 -53.22 -42.62
N THR A 10 0.01 -53.77 -42.55
CA THR A 10 -1.16 -53.31 -43.32
C THR A 10 -2.00 -52.24 -42.61
N LEU A 11 -1.72 -51.93 -41.34
CA LEU A 11 -2.48 -50.95 -40.55
C LEU A 11 -1.89 -49.54 -40.67
N ASN A 12 -2.75 -48.53 -40.86
CA ASN A 12 -2.34 -47.13 -40.74
C ASN A 12 -2.26 -46.74 -39.25
N LEU A 13 -1.10 -46.95 -38.64
CA LEU A 13 -0.84 -46.65 -37.23
C LEU A 13 -0.29 -45.24 -37.05
N PRO A 14 -0.66 -44.52 -35.97
CA PRO A 14 -0.17 -43.16 -35.73
C PRO A 14 1.37 -43.05 -35.65
N ARG A 15 1.97 -42.07 -36.35
CA ARG A 15 3.42 -41.81 -36.35
C ARG A 15 3.72 -40.37 -36.00
N THR A 16 4.57 -40.13 -35.00
CA THR A 16 5.00 -38.76 -34.66
C THR A 16 6.29 -38.76 -33.85
N ASP A 17 7.17 -37.82 -34.16
CA ASP A 17 8.36 -37.51 -33.35
C ASP A 17 8.03 -36.69 -32.11
N PHE A 18 6.76 -36.27 -31.94
CA PHE A 18 6.31 -35.55 -30.76
C PHE A 18 6.30 -36.49 -29.53
N PRO A 19 7.15 -36.24 -28.52
CA PRO A 19 7.33 -37.18 -27.42
C PRO A 19 6.15 -37.14 -26.45
N MET A 20 5.78 -38.31 -25.91
CA MET A 20 4.79 -38.42 -24.83
C MET A 20 5.29 -37.71 -23.55
N LYS A 21 6.56 -37.97 -23.21
CA LYS A 21 7.45 -37.21 -22.32
C LYS A 21 7.54 -35.72 -22.63
N ALA A 22 6.93 -34.80 -21.87
CA ALA A 22 7.11 -33.38 -22.13
C ALA A 22 8.53 -32.88 -21.86
N ARG A 23 9.17 -33.33 -20.76
CA ARG A 23 10.49 -32.87 -20.31
C ARG A 23 10.57 -31.33 -20.25
N LEU A 24 9.52 -30.71 -19.71
CA LEU A 24 9.36 -29.26 -19.66
C LEU A 24 10.54 -28.54 -19.01
N PRO A 25 11.11 -29.00 -17.86
CA PRO A 25 12.25 -28.31 -17.25
C PRO A 25 13.47 -28.17 -18.16
N GLN A 26 13.66 -29.09 -19.11
CA GLN A 26 14.76 -29.05 -20.08
C GLN A 26 14.37 -28.32 -21.37
N ARG A 27 13.17 -28.58 -21.90
CA ARG A 27 12.74 -28.04 -23.20
C ARG A 27 12.35 -26.58 -23.16
N GLU A 28 11.75 -26.10 -22.07
CA GLU A 28 11.35 -24.70 -21.97
C GLU A 28 12.55 -23.74 -22.06
N PRO A 29 13.68 -23.95 -21.33
CA PRO A 29 14.89 -23.15 -21.55
C PRO A 29 15.39 -23.14 -23.00
N GLU A 30 15.36 -24.27 -23.71
CA GLU A 30 15.74 -24.35 -25.13
C GLU A 30 14.82 -23.49 -26.01
N ILE A 31 13.51 -23.53 -25.75
CA ILE A 31 12.51 -22.72 -26.46
C ILE A 31 12.73 -21.23 -26.19
N LEU A 32 12.92 -20.84 -24.93
CA LEU A 32 13.17 -19.45 -24.54
C LEU A 32 14.44 -18.91 -25.19
N LYS A 33 15.52 -19.71 -25.19
CA LYS A 33 16.77 -19.36 -25.86
C LYS A 33 16.56 -19.17 -27.36
N HIS A 34 15.82 -20.07 -28.01
CA HIS A 34 15.50 -19.92 -29.42
C HIS A 34 14.68 -18.65 -29.69
N TRP A 35 13.69 -18.32 -28.85
CA TRP A 35 12.92 -17.08 -28.99
C TRP A 35 13.77 -15.82 -28.86
N GLU A 36 14.76 -15.84 -27.96
CA GLU A 36 15.73 -14.76 -27.81
C GLU A 36 16.65 -14.64 -29.04
N GLU A 37 17.21 -15.76 -29.51
CA GLU A 37 18.09 -15.82 -30.70
C GLU A 37 17.41 -15.26 -31.95
N ILE A 38 16.10 -15.50 -32.12
CA ILE A 38 15.36 -15.01 -33.29
C ILE A 38 14.72 -13.63 -33.07
N ASP A 39 14.88 -13.01 -31.91
CA ASP A 39 14.14 -11.81 -31.49
C ASP A 39 12.63 -11.93 -31.77
N LEU A 40 12.00 -12.98 -31.21
CA LEU A 40 10.60 -13.27 -31.47
C LEU A 40 9.69 -12.11 -31.07
N TYR A 41 9.95 -11.51 -29.90
CA TYR A 41 9.14 -10.40 -29.39
C TYR A 41 9.26 -9.16 -30.28
N GLY A 42 10.47 -8.78 -30.70
CA GLY A 42 10.67 -7.69 -31.66
C GLY A 42 9.97 -7.95 -32.99
N LYS A 43 10.05 -9.18 -33.52
CA LYS A 43 9.32 -9.58 -34.75
C LYS A 43 7.81 -9.50 -34.61
N ILE A 44 7.26 -9.89 -33.46
CA ILE A 44 5.84 -9.78 -33.16
C ILE A 44 5.39 -8.31 -33.21
N LEU A 45 6.13 -7.43 -32.53
CA LEU A 45 5.82 -5.99 -32.52
C LEU A 45 5.98 -5.35 -33.91
N ALA A 46 7.03 -5.71 -34.65
CA ALA A 46 7.26 -5.22 -36.01
C ALA A 46 6.12 -5.62 -36.97
N ARG A 47 5.62 -6.86 -36.86
CA ARG A 47 4.48 -7.34 -37.66
C ARG A 47 3.16 -6.60 -37.35
N ARG A 48 3.09 -5.91 -36.21
CA ARG A 48 1.93 -5.13 -35.75
C ARG A 48 2.21 -3.62 -35.77
N GLN A 49 3.25 -3.14 -36.45
CA GLN A 49 3.66 -1.73 -36.38
C GLN A 49 2.53 -0.74 -36.70
N ASP A 50 1.67 -1.06 -37.69
CA ASP A 50 0.56 -0.21 -38.15
C ASP A 50 -0.79 -0.58 -37.51
N ALA A 51 -0.80 -1.52 -36.56
CA ALA A 51 -2.02 -1.92 -35.87
C ALA A 51 -2.37 -0.94 -34.73
N PRO A 52 -3.65 -0.89 -34.29
CA PRO A 52 -4.03 -0.15 -33.09
C PRO A 52 -3.21 -0.63 -31.88
N THR A 53 -2.71 0.33 -31.10
CA THR A 53 -1.92 0.03 -29.90
C THR A 53 -2.84 -0.34 -28.74
N PHE A 54 -2.44 -1.35 -27.98
CA PHE A 54 -3.04 -1.72 -26.69
C PHE A 54 -1.95 -1.70 -25.62
N VAL A 55 -2.13 -0.90 -24.56
CA VAL A 55 -1.14 -0.75 -23.48
C VAL A 55 -1.67 -1.36 -22.19
N LEU A 56 -1.01 -2.42 -21.73
CA LEU A 56 -1.06 -2.84 -20.34
C LEU A 56 0.15 -2.21 -19.64
N HIS A 57 -0.11 -1.35 -18.65
CA HIS A 57 0.96 -0.78 -17.85
C HIS A 57 1.26 -1.69 -16.66
N ASP A 58 2.53 -2.04 -16.52
CA ASP A 58 2.98 -2.94 -15.48
C ASP A 58 3.07 -2.19 -14.14
N GLY A 59 2.39 -2.64 -13.10
CA GLY A 59 2.69 -2.19 -11.74
C GLY A 59 4.07 -2.68 -11.32
N PRO A 60 4.96 -1.80 -10.84
CA PRO A 60 6.35 -2.15 -10.62
C PRO A 60 6.48 -3.05 -9.37
N PRO A 61 6.86 -4.33 -9.48
CA PRO A 61 7.24 -5.14 -8.32
C PRO A 61 8.41 -4.52 -7.56
N TYR A 62 8.41 -4.74 -6.26
CA TYR A 62 9.46 -4.24 -5.38
C TYR A 62 10.75 -5.06 -5.54
N ALA A 63 11.89 -4.38 -5.73
CA ALA A 63 13.18 -5.02 -6.03
C ALA A 63 13.93 -5.49 -4.75
N ASN A 64 13.34 -6.39 -3.97
CA ASN A 64 13.90 -6.81 -2.66
C ASN A 64 13.95 -8.32 -2.37
N GLY A 65 13.53 -9.17 -3.30
CA GLY A 65 13.41 -10.60 -3.05
C GLY A 65 13.14 -11.43 -4.31
N HIS A 66 13.18 -12.75 -4.16
CA HIS A 66 12.73 -13.68 -5.19
C HIS A 66 11.22 -13.59 -5.39
N ILE A 67 10.74 -13.93 -6.58
CA ILE A 67 9.28 -13.96 -6.85
C ILE A 67 8.58 -15.04 -6.01
N HIS A 68 7.34 -14.76 -5.62
CA HIS A 68 6.45 -15.74 -4.99
C HIS A 68 5.29 -16.11 -5.94
N LEU A 69 4.46 -17.09 -5.56
CA LEU A 69 3.36 -17.56 -6.42
C LEU A 69 2.39 -16.43 -6.82
N GLY A 70 2.10 -15.50 -5.91
CA GLY A 70 1.32 -14.30 -6.24
C GLY A 70 1.93 -13.44 -7.36
N THR A 71 3.24 -13.16 -7.30
CA THR A 71 3.93 -12.40 -8.37
C THR A 71 3.97 -13.19 -9.68
N ALA A 72 4.18 -14.52 -9.60
CA ALA A 72 4.16 -15.39 -10.77
C ALA A 72 2.78 -15.39 -11.45
N MET A 73 1.71 -15.55 -10.67
CA MET A 73 0.32 -15.49 -11.15
C MET A 73 0.03 -14.14 -11.82
N ASN A 74 0.34 -13.02 -11.16
CA ASN A 74 0.16 -11.67 -11.70
C ASN A 74 0.83 -11.51 -13.07
N LYS A 75 2.11 -11.90 -13.19
CA LYS A 75 2.87 -11.77 -14.44
C LYS A 75 2.40 -12.71 -15.54
N ILE A 76 1.94 -13.90 -15.20
CA ILE A 76 1.33 -14.82 -16.17
C ILE A 76 0.02 -14.24 -16.71
N LEU A 77 -0.83 -13.67 -15.86
CA LEU A 77 -2.08 -13.02 -16.28
C LEU A 77 -1.80 -11.84 -17.22
N LYS A 78 -0.81 -11.00 -16.89
CA LYS A 78 -0.35 -9.91 -17.76
C LYS A 78 0.11 -10.43 -19.14
N ASP A 79 0.89 -11.51 -19.15
CA ASP A 79 1.35 -12.13 -20.39
C ASP A 79 0.20 -12.72 -21.23
N PHE A 80 -0.81 -13.33 -20.60
CA PHE A 80 -2.02 -13.78 -21.30
C PHE A 80 -2.76 -12.61 -21.96
N ILE A 81 -2.89 -11.47 -21.28
CA ILE A 81 -3.50 -10.28 -21.85
C ILE A 81 -2.69 -9.78 -23.06
N ILE A 82 -1.38 -9.63 -22.92
CA ILE A 82 -0.52 -9.13 -24.01
C ILE A 82 -0.55 -10.06 -25.22
N LYS A 83 -0.39 -11.36 -25.02
CA LYS A 83 -0.40 -12.36 -26.10
C LYS A 83 -1.76 -12.44 -26.78
N SER A 84 -2.85 -12.50 -26.01
CA SER A 84 -4.21 -12.54 -26.58
C SER A 84 -4.53 -11.28 -27.38
N ARG A 85 -4.23 -10.09 -26.87
CA ARG A 85 -4.44 -8.82 -27.61
C ARG A 85 -3.60 -8.75 -28.89
N THR A 86 -2.37 -9.23 -28.83
CA THR A 86 -1.52 -9.35 -30.03
C THR A 86 -2.12 -10.29 -31.08
N MET A 87 -2.67 -11.43 -30.65
CA MET A 87 -3.34 -12.40 -31.53
C MET A 87 -4.67 -11.89 -32.07
N LEU A 88 -5.39 -11.06 -31.30
CA LEU A 88 -6.61 -10.33 -31.71
C LEU A 88 -6.34 -9.15 -32.66
N GLY A 89 -5.07 -8.85 -32.94
CA GLY A 89 -4.70 -7.89 -33.99
C GLY A 89 -4.09 -6.58 -33.49
N TYR A 90 -3.92 -6.37 -32.19
CA TYR A 90 -3.34 -5.16 -31.63
C TYR A 90 -1.80 -5.19 -31.65
N LYS A 91 -1.19 -4.00 -31.62
CA LYS A 91 0.20 -3.83 -31.18
C LYS A 91 0.21 -3.70 -29.66
N ALA A 92 0.67 -4.74 -28.95
CA ALA A 92 0.65 -4.75 -27.49
C ALA A 92 2.08 -4.77 -26.90
N PRO A 93 2.80 -3.63 -26.87
CA PRO A 93 4.09 -3.57 -26.21
C PRO A 93 3.91 -3.65 -24.69
N PHE A 94 4.70 -4.50 -24.06
CA PHE A 94 4.80 -4.64 -22.61
C PHE A 94 6.16 -4.13 -22.13
N LEU A 95 6.12 -3.04 -21.36
CA LEU A 95 7.29 -2.45 -20.71
C LEU A 95 7.26 -2.82 -19.21
N PRO A 96 8.10 -3.78 -18.78
CA PRO A 96 8.18 -4.12 -17.36
C PRO A 96 8.88 -3.00 -16.56
N GLY A 97 8.59 -2.92 -15.27
CA GLY A 97 9.35 -2.04 -14.38
C GLY A 97 9.50 -2.53 -12.96
N TRP A 98 10.21 -1.74 -12.15
CA TRP A 98 10.55 -2.09 -10.77
C TRP A 98 10.54 -0.88 -9.86
N ASP A 99 10.08 -1.12 -8.63
CA ASP A 99 10.17 -0.16 -7.54
C ASP A 99 11.45 -0.42 -6.76
N CYS A 100 12.40 0.49 -6.92
CA CYS A 100 13.77 0.39 -6.45
C CYS A 100 14.07 1.25 -5.22
N HIS A 101 13.11 2.03 -4.72
CA HIS A 101 13.32 2.94 -3.59
C HIS A 101 12.54 2.54 -2.34
N GLY A 102 12.95 3.04 -1.18
CA GLY A 102 12.23 2.91 0.08
C GLY A 102 12.78 1.94 1.11
N LEU A 103 12.05 1.88 2.22
CA LEU A 103 12.51 1.25 3.46
C LEU A 103 12.79 -0.26 3.38
N PRO A 104 12.04 -1.11 2.66
CA PRO A 104 12.35 -2.54 2.61
C PRO A 104 13.75 -2.83 2.04
N ILE A 105 14.24 -2.03 1.09
CA ILE A 105 15.64 -2.11 0.63
C ILE A 105 16.58 -1.59 1.72
N GLU A 106 16.30 -0.42 2.32
CA GLU A 106 17.15 0.12 3.41
C GLU A 106 17.31 -0.88 4.56
N ILE A 107 16.24 -1.56 5.00
CA ILE A 107 16.30 -2.57 6.07
C ILE A 107 17.21 -3.73 5.69
N LYS A 108 17.13 -4.21 4.44
CA LYS A 108 17.95 -5.33 3.99
C LYS A 108 19.41 -4.94 3.85
N VAL A 109 19.68 -3.76 3.34
CA VAL A 109 21.03 -3.19 3.27
C VAL A 109 21.58 -2.96 4.68
N ASP A 110 20.78 -2.44 5.61
CA ASP A 110 21.16 -2.26 7.01
C ASP A 110 21.53 -3.59 7.67
N GLN A 111 20.74 -4.64 7.44
CA GLN A 111 21.03 -6.00 7.92
C GLN A 111 22.33 -6.56 7.34
N LEU A 112 22.62 -6.27 6.06
CA LEU A 112 23.85 -6.74 5.39
C LEU A 112 25.09 -5.96 5.82
N LEU A 113 24.97 -4.65 6.06
CA LEU A 113 26.07 -3.78 6.46
C LEU A 113 26.40 -3.92 7.96
N GLY A 114 25.40 -4.15 8.80
CA GLY A 114 25.56 -4.28 10.25
C GLY A 114 26.31 -3.08 10.85
N GLU A 115 27.34 -3.34 11.67
CA GLU A 115 28.16 -2.31 12.31
C GLU A 115 28.92 -1.41 11.32
N LYS A 116 29.20 -1.88 10.09
CA LYS A 116 29.93 -1.08 9.09
C LYS A 116 29.17 0.19 8.68
N LYS A 117 27.84 0.19 8.83
CA LYS A 117 26.99 1.34 8.51
C LYS A 117 27.40 2.62 9.24
N LYS A 118 27.87 2.51 10.49
CA LYS A 118 28.24 3.69 11.32
C LYS A 118 29.37 4.53 10.70
N ASN A 119 30.18 3.92 9.83
CA ASN A 119 31.32 4.56 9.18
C ASN A 119 31.04 5.00 7.74
N LEU A 120 29.83 4.78 7.22
CA LEU A 120 29.47 5.14 5.86
C LEU A 120 28.74 6.49 5.82
N SER A 121 29.07 7.29 4.81
CA SER A 121 28.32 8.47 4.44
C SER A 121 26.93 8.10 3.89
N GLN A 122 26.02 9.07 3.88
CA GLN A 122 24.67 8.89 3.33
C GLN A 122 24.71 8.47 1.84
N ILE A 123 25.68 8.98 1.07
CA ILE A 123 25.83 8.64 -0.35
C ILE A 123 26.27 7.19 -0.52
N GLU A 124 27.22 6.73 0.30
CA GLU A 124 27.66 5.33 0.27
C GLU A 124 26.52 4.37 0.63
N ILE A 125 25.68 4.72 1.61
CA ILE A 125 24.49 3.93 1.95
C ILE A 125 23.51 3.87 0.77
N ARG A 126 23.25 5.00 0.10
CA ARG A 126 22.37 5.04 -1.08
C ARG A 126 22.94 4.21 -2.23
N GLU A 127 24.25 4.21 -2.43
CA GLU A 127 24.92 3.40 -3.44
C GLU A 127 24.81 1.90 -3.14
N GLU A 128 24.94 1.48 -1.88
CA GLU A 128 24.68 0.10 -1.47
C GLU A 128 23.21 -0.30 -1.70
N CYS A 129 22.27 0.62 -1.47
CA CYS A 129 20.85 0.40 -1.79
C CYS A 129 20.61 0.24 -3.29
N ARG A 130 21.26 1.06 -4.14
CA ARG A 130 21.23 0.93 -5.60
C ARG A 130 21.72 -0.44 -6.04
N ARG A 131 22.89 -0.88 -5.55
CA ARG A 131 23.47 -2.20 -5.88
C ARG A 131 22.56 -3.36 -5.46
N TYR A 132 21.94 -3.25 -4.28
CA TYR A 132 20.99 -4.24 -3.81
C TYR A 132 19.76 -4.32 -4.72
N ALA A 133 19.18 -3.17 -5.09
CA ALA A 133 18.05 -3.10 -6.00
C ALA A 133 18.41 -3.69 -7.38
N GLU A 134 19.54 -3.28 -7.98
CA GLU A 134 20.01 -3.78 -9.28
C GLU A 134 20.19 -5.31 -9.29
N LYS A 135 20.74 -5.87 -8.22
CA LYS A 135 20.87 -7.32 -8.05
C LYS A 135 19.49 -8.01 -8.13
N PHE A 136 18.50 -7.50 -7.40
CA PHE A 136 17.17 -8.13 -7.37
C PHE A 136 16.35 -7.86 -8.64
N VAL A 137 16.54 -6.71 -9.30
CA VAL A 137 16.01 -6.48 -10.66
C VAL A 137 16.53 -7.56 -11.61
N ALA A 138 17.82 -7.85 -11.60
CA ALA A 138 18.41 -8.88 -12.46
C ALA A 138 17.87 -10.28 -12.17
N ILE A 139 17.73 -10.64 -10.89
CA ILE A 139 17.16 -11.93 -10.45
C ILE A 139 15.70 -12.03 -10.90
N GLN A 140 14.84 -11.10 -10.49
CA GLN A 140 13.42 -11.13 -10.80
C GLN A 140 13.16 -11.08 -12.31
N ARG A 141 13.94 -10.31 -13.07
CA ARG A 141 13.89 -10.31 -14.54
C ARG A 141 14.10 -11.71 -15.10
N SER A 142 15.14 -12.42 -14.65
CA SER A 142 15.40 -13.79 -15.11
C SER A 142 14.29 -14.76 -14.72
N GLU A 143 13.71 -14.60 -13.52
CA GLU A 143 12.59 -15.41 -13.04
C GLU A 143 11.32 -15.16 -13.87
N PHE A 144 11.01 -13.91 -14.23
CA PHE A 144 9.88 -13.59 -15.11
C PHE A 144 10.08 -14.07 -16.55
N GLN A 145 11.30 -13.94 -17.09
CA GLN A 145 11.64 -14.53 -18.40
C GLN A 145 11.48 -16.04 -18.38
N ARG A 146 11.86 -16.70 -17.27
CA ARG A 146 11.70 -18.14 -17.09
C ARG A 146 10.24 -18.60 -17.07
N LEU A 147 9.30 -17.72 -16.68
CA LEU A 147 7.85 -17.94 -16.81
C LEU A 147 7.33 -17.81 -18.26
N GLY A 148 8.18 -17.46 -19.23
CA GLY A 148 7.80 -17.30 -20.63
C GLY A 148 7.05 -16.00 -20.95
N VAL A 149 7.22 -14.98 -20.09
CA VAL A 149 6.58 -13.67 -20.24
C VAL A 149 7.28 -12.84 -21.33
N PHE A 150 6.51 -12.31 -22.27
CA PHE A 150 7.00 -11.37 -23.28
C PHE A 150 7.09 -9.95 -22.73
N GLY A 151 8.13 -9.21 -23.11
CA GLY A 151 8.35 -7.83 -22.67
C GLY A 151 9.69 -7.26 -23.10
N GLU A 152 9.83 -5.93 -22.96
CA GLU A 152 11.08 -5.19 -23.22
C GLU A 152 12.04 -5.34 -22.01
N TRP A 153 12.62 -6.53 -21.82
CA TRP A 153 13.47 -6.87 -20.67
C TRP A 153 14.87 -6.22 -20.68
N SER A 154 15.32 -5.74 -21.85
CA SER A 154 16.63 -5.10 -22.01
C SER A 154 16.65 -3.67 -21.47
N LYS A 155 15.50 -2.98 -21.50
CA LYS A 155 15.36 -1.59 -21.06
C LYS A 155 14.05 -1.40 -20.27
N PRO A 156 13.93 -2.01 -19.08
CA PRO A 156 12.78 -1.79 -18.23
C PRO A 156 12.79 -0.36 -17.67
N TYR A 157 11.67 0.08 -17.09
CA TYR A 157 11.66 1.31 -16.31
C TYR A 157 12.00 1.02 -14.83
N LEU A 158 12.90 1.79 -14.24
CA LEU A 158 13.28 1.64 -12.83
C LEU A 158 13.01 2.97 -12.11
N THR A 159 12.44 2.92 -10.90
CA THR A 159 12.17 4.17 -10.15
C THR A 159 13.44 4.95 -9.78
N MET A 160 14.61 4.28 -9.80
CA MET A 160 15.93 4.85 -9.56
C MET A 160 16.65 5.32 -10.84
N ASP A 161 16.01 5.27 -12.01
CA ASP A 161 16.54 5.82 -13.26
C ASP A 161 16.45 7.35 -13.24
N PRO A 162 17.49 8.10 -13.65
CA PRO A 162 17.49 9.56 -13.60
C PRO A 162 16.29 10.23 -14.29
N GLU A 163 15.85 9.70 -15.44
CA GLU A 163 14.68 10.21 -16.16
C GLU A 163 13.38 9.97 -15.38
N TYR A 164 13.26 8.84 -14.67
CA TYR A 164 12.09 8.52 -13.86
C TYR A 164 12.08 9.37 -12.59
N GLU A 165 13.23 9.55 -11.92
CA GLU A 165 13.35 10.45 -10.76
C GLU A 165 12.96 11.89 -11.13
N ALA A 166 13.32 12.35 -12.34
CA ALA A 166 12.87 13.63 -12.87
C ALA A 166 11.34 13.66 -13.08
N ASP A 167 10.74 12.59 -13.58
CA ASP A 167 9.28 12.50 -13.75
C ASP A 167 8.53 12.53 -12.42
N ILE A 168 9.06 11.90 -11.37
CA ILE A 168 8.51 11.98 -10.02
C ILE A 168 8.47 13.45 -9.57
N ILE A 169 9.55 14.21 -9.79
CA ILE A 169 9.57 15.62 -9.44
C ILE A 169 8.62 16.46 -10.31
N ARG A 170 8.52 16.14 -11.61
CA ARG A 170 7.55 16.81 -12.51
C ARG A 170 6.10 16.55 -12.10
N SER A 171 5.79 15.34 -11.65
CA SER A 171 4.44 15.03 -11.15
C SER A 171 4.15 15.79 -9.86
N LEU A 172 5.14 15.91 -8.96
CA LEU A 172 5.03 16.76 -7.76
C LEU A 172 4.87 18.25 -8.10
N ALA A 173 5.55 18.74 -9.13
CA ALA A 173 5.43 20.12 -9.61
C ALA A 173 3.97 20.49 -9.94
N ALA A 174 3.19 19.56 -10.50
CA ALA A 174 1.78 19.78 -10.78
C ALA A 174 0.94 19.99 -9.51
N PHE A 175 1.28 19.33 -8.40
CA PHE A 175 0.62 19.56 -7.11
C PHE A 175 1.01 20.92 -6.51
N PHE A 176 2.27 21.35 -6.68
CA PHE A 176 2.70 22.69 -6.28
C PHE A 176 1.96 23.77 -7.06
N ALA A 177 1.79 23.61 -8.38
CA ALA A 177 1.05 24.54 -9.24
C ALA A 177 -0.42 24.71 -8.79
N GLN A 178 -1.02 23.65 -8.24
CA GLN A 178 -2.39 23.65 -7.72
C GLN A 178 -2.51 24.21 -6.29
N GLY A 179 -1.40 24.48 -5.60
CA GLY A 179 -1.39 24.88 -4.20
C GLY A 179 -1.83 23.78 -3.23
N SER A 180 -1.79 22.51 -3.67
CA SER A 180 -2.25 21.37 -2.86
C SER A 180 -1.16 20.84 -1.91
N VAL A 181 0.11 21.21 -2.12
CA VAL A 181 1.22 20.78 -1.27
C VAL A 181 1.44 21.78 -0.14
N TYR A 182 1.52 21.30 1.10
CA TYR A 182 1.86 22.13 2.25
C TYR A 182 2.65 21.36 3.30
N LYS A 183 3.35 22.09 4.16
CA LYS A 183 4.03 21.52 5.33
C LYS A 183 3.21 21.82 6.57
N GLY A 184 2.89 20.78 7.34
CA GLY A 184 2.07 20.90 8.55
C GLY A 184 2.59 20.03 9.68
N LYS A 185 2.30 20.44 10.93
CA LYS A 185 2.51 19.59 12.10
C LYS A 185 1.21 18.83 12.35
N LYS A 186 1.16 17.55 12.00
CA LYS A 186 -0.02 16.69 12.19
C LYS A 186 0.39 15.38 12.86
N PRO A 187 -0.47 14.79 13.71
CA PRO A 187 -0.28 13.41 14.15
C PRO A 187 -0.27 12.47 12.95
N VAL A 188 0.82 11.72 12.83
CA VAL A 188 0.98 10.68 11.83
C VAL A 188 1.26 9.38 12.53
N TYR A 189 0.95 8.26 11.89
CA TYR A 189 1.47 6.98 12.32
C TYR A 189 3.00 7.03 12.27
N TRP A 190 3.62 6.75 13.41
CA TRP A 190 5.05 6.78 13.61
C TRP A 190 5.52 5.42 14.11
N CYS A 191 6.41 4.80 13.34
CA CYS A 191 7.06 3.58 13.79
C CYS A 191 8.35 3.94 14.52
N ILE A 192 8.40 3.72 15.83
CA ILE A 192 9.57 4.04 16.68
C ILE A 192 10.79 3.18 16.34
N HIS A 193 10.57 1.93 15.91
CA HIS A 193 11.65 1.02 15.51
C HIS A 193 12.24 1.40 14.16
N CYS A 194 11.38 1.80 13.23
CA CYS A 194 11.82 2.26 11.94
C CYS A 194 12.34 3.71 12.03
N ARG A 195 11.81 4.58 12.90
CA ARG A 195 12.05 6.03 12.93
C ARG A 195 11.55 6.75 11.68
N THR A 196 10.32 6.47 11.27
CA THR A 196 9.69 7.15 10.12
C THR A 196 8.18 7.22 10.30
N ALA A 197 7.58 8.24 9.68
CA ALA A 197 6.16 8.29 9.43
C ALA A 197 5.74 7.15 8.48
N LEU A 198 4.50 6.67 8.65
CA LEU A 198 3.85 5.67 7.81
C LEU A 198 2.53 6.24 7.28
N ALA A 199 2.20 5.91 6.03
CA ALA A 199 0.87 6.14 5.50
C ALA A 199 -0.12 5.09 6.05
N GLU A 200 -1.42 5.38 5.98
CA GLU A 200 -2.48 4.45 6.39
C GLU A 200 -2.42 3.11 5.63
N ALA A 201 -2.03 3.14 4.35
CA ALA A 201 -1.80 1.95 3.53
C ALA A 201 -0.61 1.08 4.02
N GLU A 202 0.23 1.62 4.90
CA GLU A 202 1.40 0.94 5.50
C GLU A 202 1.12 0.42 6.92
N ILE A 203 -0.15 0.41 7.35
CA ILE A 203 -0.58 -0.07 8.66
C ILE A 203 -1.30 -1.42 8.54
N GLU A 204 -0.89 -2.36 9.38
CA GLU A 204 -1.59 -3.62 9.60
C GLU A 204 -2.14 -3.66 11.02
N TYR A 205 -3.18 -4.44 11.24
CA TYR A 205 -3.81 -4.56 12.56
C TYR A 205 -3.56 -5.95 13.13
N HIS A 206 -3.09 -6.00 14.37
CA HIS A 206 -2.86 -7.24 15.12
C HIS A 206 -3.40 -7.10 16.54
N ASP A 207 -3.75 -8.22 17.15
CA ASP A 207 -4.13 -8.26 18.56
C ASP A 207 -2.96 -7.81 19.44
N HIS A 208 -3.21 -6.85 20.30
CA HIS A 208 -2.23 -6.26 21.20
C HIS A 208 -2.83 -6.13 22.59
N SER A 209 -2.06 -6.54 23.60
CA SER A 209 -2.43 -6.34 25.00
C SER A 209 -2.00 -4.94 25.44
N SER A 210 -2.97 -4.11 25.80
CA SER A 210 -2.75 -2.74 26.26
C SER A 210 -3.25 -2.57 27.70
N PRO A 211 -2.61 -1.70 28.50
CA PRO A 211 -3.18 -1.27 29.77
C PRO A 211 -4.53 -0.58 29.51
N SER A 212 -5.49 -0.75 30.40
CA SER A 212 -6.78 -0.06 30.44
C SER A 212 -6.89 0.59 31.81
N VAL A 213 -6.92 1.92 31.85
CA VAL A 213 -6.89 2.68 33.11
C VAL A 213 -8.04 3.66 33.21
N TYR A 214 -8.61 3.73 34.41
CA TYR A 214 -9.60 4.72 34.81
C TYR A 214 -8.94 5.75 35.73
N VAL A 215 -8.88 7.01 35.29
CA VAL A 215 -8.20 8.10 36.00
C VAL A 215 -9.16 9.25 36.27
N LYS A 216 -9.01 9.88 37.45
CA LYS A 216 -9.88 10.97 37.90
C LYS A 216 -9.18 12.33 37.77
N PHE A 217 -9.80 13.27 37.06
CA PHE A 217 -9.31 14.62 36.84
C PHE A 217 -10.05 15.62 37.73
N PRO A 218 -9.40 16.29 38.70
CA PRO A 218 -10.10 17.24 39.57
C PRO A 218 -10.61 18.45 38.80
N LEU A 219 -11.90 18.75 38.91
CA LEU A 219 -12.51 19.93 38.31
C LEU A 219 -12.05 21.20 39.08
N ILE A 220 -11.55 22.20 38.35
CA ILE A 220 -11.14 23.49 38.92
C ILE A 220 -12.30 24.49 38.90
N SER A 221 -13.08 24.47 37.81
CA SER A 221 -14.16 25.44 37.61
C SER A 221 -15.36 25.15 38.51
N ASP A 222 -16.00 26.21 39.00
CA ASP A 222 -17.14 26.08 39.91
C ASP A 222 -18.44 25.76 39.15
N LEU A 223 -18.86 24.50 39.20
CA LEU A 223 -20.20 24.08 38.78
C LEU A 223 -21.29 24.46 39.80
N GLY A 224 -20.92 24.76 41.05
CA GLY A 224 -21.85 25.12 42.13
C GLY A 224 -22.63 26.40 41.84
N SER A 225 -22.08 27.30 41.02
CA SER A 225 -22.76 28.50 40.53
C SER A 225 -23.96 28.19 39.63
N ARG A 226 -23.94 27.08 38.88
CA ARG A 226 -25.05 26.62 38.02
C ARG A 226 -25.95 25.64 38.74
N TYR A 227 -25.37 24.78 39.56
CA TYR A 227 -26.08 23.75 40.32
C TYR A 227 -25.74 23.87 41.82
N PRO A 228 -26.62 24.52 42.62
CA PRO A 228 -26.36 24.76 44.04
C PRO A 228 -26.05 23.50 44.86
N GLN A 229 -26.56 22.34 44.42
CA GLN A 229 -26.33 21.03 45.04
C GLN A 229 -24.86 20.56 45.00
N LEU A 230 -24.06 21.15 44.10
CA LEU A 230 -22.65 20.81 43.89
C LEU A 230 -21.70 21.75 44.64
N LYS A 231 -22.22 22.81 45.28
CA LYS A 231 -21.41 23.85 45.90
C LYS A 231 -20.56 23.28 47.04
N GLY A 232 -19.25 23.51 46.97
CA GLY A 232 -18.28 23.06 47.98
C GLY A 232 -17.90 21.57 47.89
N ARG A 233 -18.42 20.82 46.91
CA ARG A 233 -17.99 19.44 46.65
C ARG A 233 -16.72 19.42 45.80
N LYS A 234 -15.82 18.48 46.08
CA LYS A 234 -14.71 18.15 45.17
C LYS A 234 -15.24 17.20 44.10
N ILE A 235 -15.17 17.64 42.85
CA ILE A 235 -15.72 16.90 41.71
C ILE A 235 -14.57 16.43 40.83
N TYR A 236 -14.63 15.18 40.37
CA TYR A 236 -13.64 14.61 39.47
C TYR A 236 -14.29 14.16 38.16
N ILE A 237 -13.64 14.43 37.04
CA ILE A 237 -14.05 13.91 35.73
C ILE A 237 -13.37 12.57 35.51
N LEU A 238 -14.15 11.56 35.17
CA LEU A 238 -13.64 10.22 34.92
C LEU A 238 -13.20 10.08 33.48
N ILE A 239 -11.96 9.68 33.29
CA ILE A 239 -11.39 9.38 31.98
C ILE A 239 -11.02 7.91 31.93
N TRP A 240 -11.27 7.30 30.78
CA TRP A 240 -10.74 6.00 30.42
C TRP A 240 -9.74 6.15 29.28
N THR A 241 -8.61 5.42 29.36
CA THR A 241 -7.64 5.36 28.26
C THR A 241 -6.93 4.02 28.22
N THR A 242 -6.60 3.57 27.01
CA THR A 242 -5.74 2.41 26.77
C THR A 242 -4.27 2.77 26.57
N THR A 243 -3.95 4.07 26.60
CA THR A 243 -2.61 4.61 26.34
C THR A 243 -2.18 5.58 27.43
N PRO A 244 -1.84 5.10 28.66
CA PRO A 244 -1.41 5.96 29.76
C PRO A 244 -0.29 6.94 29.40
N TRP A 245 0.64 6.53 28.53
CA TRP A 245 1.73 7.38 28.02
C TRP A 245 1.26 8.66 27.30
N THR A 246 0.00 8.74 26.86
CA THR A 246 -0.53 9.96 26.24
C THR A 246 -1.04 10.98 27.26
N LEU A 247 -1.30 10.58 28.52
CA LEU A 247 -1.80 11.46 29.56
C LEU A 247 -0.88 12.67 29.81
N PRO A 248 0.46 12.53 29.90
CA PRO A 248 1.36 13.69 30.02
C PRO A 248 1.23 14.73 28.89
N ALA A 249 0.63 14.38 27.75
CA ALA A 249 0.36 15.28 26.64
C ALA A 249 -1.08 15.85 26.61
N ASN A 250 -1.91 15.52 27.60
CA ASN A 250 -3.30 15.96 27.67
C ASN A 250 -3.44 17.49 27.84
N LEU A 251 -4.23 18.12 26.96
CA LEU A 251 -4.54 19.55 27.03
C LEU A 251 -6.04 19.84 27.18
N ALA A 252 -6.90 18.86 26.90
CA ALA A 252 -8.34 19.02 27.00
C ALA A 252 -9.05 17.70 27.36
N ILE A 253 -10.33 17.80 27.69
CA ILE A 253 -11.23 16.66 27.88
C ILE A 253 -12.47 16.91 27.04
N ALA A 254 -12.74 16.02 26.09
CA ALA A 254 -13.82 16.10 25.14
C ALA A 254 -15.12 15.47 25.67
N PHE A 255 -16.23 16.16 25.41
CA PHE A 255 -17.60 15.76 25.72
C PHE A 255 -18.45 15.84 24.45
N HIS A 256 -19.41 14.94 24.29
CA HIS A 256 -20.38 15.06 23.20
C HIS A 256 -21.43 16.13 23.54
N PRO A 257 -21.75 17.08 22.63
CA PRO A 257 -22.68 18.17 22.92
C PRO A 257 -24.09 17.69 23.31
N ASP A 258 -24.57 16.64 22.64
CA ASP A 258 -25.95 16.13 22.78
C ASP A 258 -26.13 15.02 23.83
N TYR A 259 -25.04 14.51 24.43
CA TYR A 259 -25.17 13.42 25.41
C TYR A 259 -25.47 13.97 26.80
N GLU A 260 -26.24 13.19 27.58
CA GLU A 260 -26.49 13.48 28.99
C GLU A 260 -25.32 13.01 29.86
N TYR A 261 -24.72 13.96 30.58
CA TYR A 261 -23.72 13.72 31.60
C TYR A 261 -24.34 13.88 32.98
N THR A 262 -23.79 13.17 33.96
CA THR A 262 -24.30 13.25 35.33
C THR A 262 -23.16 13.38 36.32
N VAL A 263 -23.38 14.25 37.31
CA VAL A 263 -22.62 14.25 38.55
C VAL A 263 -23.24 13.22 39.48
N PHE A 264 -22.43 12.31 40.00
CA PHE A 264 -22.88 11.27 40.92
C PHE A 264 -21.86 11.05 42.05
N GLU A 265 -22.31 10.55 43.17
CA GLU A 265 -21.49 10.18 44.31
C GLU A 265 -21.33 8.66 44.34
N ALA A 266 -20.09 8.19 44.46
CA ALA A 266 -19.75 6.78 44.62
C ALA A 266 -18.49 6.67 45.49
N ASP A 267 -18.48 5.71 46.42
CA ASP A 267 -17.34 5.45 47.33
C ASP A 267 -16.79 6.70 48.06
N GLY A 268 -17.69 7.62 48.43
CA GLY A 268 -17.34 8.86 49.16
C GLY A 268 -16.72 9.98 48.32
N GLU A 269 -16.60 9.83 47.00
CA GLU A 269 -16.16 10.88 46.07
C GLU A 269 -17.27 11.25 45.06
N THR A 270 -17.16 12.42 44.44
CA THR A 270 -18.12 12.91 43.45
C THR A 270 -17.50 12.93 42.06
N TYR A 271 -18.17 12.29 41.10
CA TYR A 271 -17.66 12.02 39.76
C TYR A 271 -18.56 12.61 38.65
N ILE A 272 -17.97 12.86 37.49
CA ILE A 272 -18.67 13.18 36.23
C ILE A 272 -18.37 12.08 35.21
N ALA A 273 -19.42 11.51 34.64
CA ALA A 273 -19.37 10.63 33.47
C ALA A 273 -20.66 10.74 32.66
N ALA A 274 -20.69 10.15 31.46
CA ALA A 274 -21.92 10.04 30.70
C ALA A 274 -22.93 9.16 31.45
N LYS A 275 -24.15 9.65 31.64
CA LYS A 275 -25.18 9.02 32.49
C LYS A 275 -25.48 7.57 32.10
N ARG A 276 -25.47 7.28 30.79
CA ARG A 276 -25.72 5.93 30.25
C ARG A 276 -24.61 4.92 30.61
N LEU A 277 -23.38 5.39 30.82
CA LEU A 277 -22.22 4.55 31.13
C LEU A 277 -22.04 4.33 32.64
N VAL A 278 -22.69 5.11 33.50
CA VAL A 278 -22.54 5.00 34.96
C VAL A 278 -22.85 3.58 35.51
N PRO A 279 -23.91 2.86 35.06
CA PRO A 279 -24.13 1.49 35.52
C PRO A 279 -22.99 0.53 35.15
N VAL A 280 -22.44 0.67 33.94
CA VAL A 280 -21.30 -0.15 33.47
C VAL A 280 -20.05 0.17 34.27
N LEU A 281 -19.77 1.47 34.49
CA LEU A 281 -18.65 1.92 35.33
C LEU A 281 -18.76 1.40 36.76
N SER A 282 -19.97 1.38 37.33
CA SER A 282 -20.24 0.85 38.67
C SER A 282 -19.89 -0.63 38.77
N GLU A 283 -20.25 -1.42 37.77
CA GLU A 283 -19.91 -2.84 37.71
C GLU A 283 -18.40 -3.07 37.49
N GLU A 284 -17.80 -2.33 36.56
CA GLU A 284 -16.39 -2.49 36.22
C GLU A 284 -15.44 -2.04 37.34
N ILE A 285 -15.73 -0.91 38.00
CA ILE A 285 -14.91 -0.35 39.09
C ILE A 285 -15.25 -1.01 40.43
N GLY A 286 -16.46 -1.60 40.55
CA GLY A 286 -16.90 -2.31 41.75
C GLY A 286 -17.56 -1.42 42.79
N TRP A 287 -18.28 -0.37 42.37
CA TRP A 287 -19.06 0.47 43.29
C TRP A 287 -20.36 -0.22 43.69
N SER A 288 -20.63 -0.26 45.00
CA SER A 288 -21.82 -0.87 45.59
C SER A 288 -23.04 0.06 45.59
N GLU A 289 -22.83 1.36 45.76
CA GLU A 289 -23.88 2.37 45.77
C GLU A 289 -23.47 3.59 44.93
N VAL A 290 -24.38 4.03 44.05
CA VAL A 290 -24.21 5.21 43.19
C VAL A 290 -25.40 6.13 43.39
N ASN A 291 -25.14 7.36 43.83
CA ASN A 291 -26.18 8.37 44.05
C ASN A 291 -26.08 9.51 43.02
N TYR A 292 -27.09 9.66 42.17
CA TYR A 292 -27.12 10.71 41.14
C TYR A 292 -27.50 12.06 41.76
N LEU A 293 -26.67 13.07 41.53
CA LEU A 293 -26.89 14.42 42.07
C LEU A 293 -27.54 15.35 41.03
N VAL A 294 -26.90 15.49 39.87
CA VAL A 294 -27.30 16.43 38.81
C VAL A 294 -27.02 15.83 37.44
N THR A 295 -27.97 15.94 36.51
CA THR A 295 -27.77 15.58 35.09
C THR A 295 -27.83 16.84 34.23
N PHE A 296 -26.98 16.93 33.23
CA PHE A 296 -26.87 18.06 32.32
C PHE A 296 -26.40 17.62 30.93
N PRO A 297 -26.75 18.36 29.85
CA PRO A 297 -26.23 18.08 28.52
C PRO A 297 -24.75 18.47 28.42
N GLY A 298 -23.97 17.72 27.65
CA GLY A 298 -22.52 17.95 27.50
C GLY A 298 -22.16 19.35 27.04
N SER A 299 -23.01 19.99 26.23
CA SER A 299 -22.86 21.40 25.81
C SER A 299 -22.69 22.41 26.95
N GLU A 300 -23.17 22.12 28.16
CA GLU A 300 -23.02 23.02 29.30
C GLU A 300 -21.60 23.03 29.90
N ILE A 301 -20.76 22.01 29.66
CA ILE A 301 -19.42 21.92 30.25
C ILE A 301 -18.36 22.74 29.48
N GLU A 302 -18.70 23.22 28.28
CA GLU A 302 -17.76 23.87 27.37
C GLU A 302 -17.07 25.09 28.02
N GLY A 303 -15.75 25.17 27.89
CA GLY A 303 -14.95 26.29 28.39
C GLY A 303 -14.58 26.20 29.86
N LEU A 304 -15.15 25.25 30.62
CA LEU A 304 -14.70 24.95 31.97
C LEU A 304 -13.32 24.28 31.96
N LYS A 305 -12.69 24.18 33.14
CA LYS A 305 -11.33 23.66 33.31
C LYS A 305 -11.25 22.60 34.39
N ALA A 306 -10.47 21.57 34.12
CA ALA A 306 -10.00 20.58 35.09
C ALA A 306 -8.49 20.72 35.29
N ARG A 307 -7.97 20.19 36.38
CA ARG A 307 -6.53 20.05 36.62
C ARG A 307 -6.11 18.67 36.14
N HIS A 308 -4.97 18.60 35.48
CA HIS A 308 -4.35 17.34 35.12
C HIS A 308 -4.05 16.51 36.40
N PRO A 309 -4.21 15.18 36.38
CA PRO A 309 -4.20 14.33 37.58
C PRO A 309 -2.88 14.36 38.35
N PHE A 310 -1.74 14.40 37.65
CA PHE A 310 -0.40 14.30 38.25
C PHE A 310 0.65 15.27 37.69
N ILE A 311 0.20 16.27 36.92
CA ILE A 311 1.05 17.33 36.36
C ILE A 311 0.37 18.64 36.69
N ASP A 312 1.13 19.67 37.07
CA ASP A 312 0.55 20.98 37.37
C ASP A 312 0.20 21.74 36.08
N ARG A 313 -0.89 21.33 35.43
CA ARG A 313 -1.40 21.89 34.19
C ARG A 313 -2.93 21.86 34.17
N GLU A 314 -3.53 22.85 33.54
CA GLU A 314 -4.97 22.90 33.29
C GLU A 314 -5.33 22.14 32.00
N SER A 315 -6.46 21.44 32.02
CA SER A 315 -7.09 20.80 30.87
C SER A 315 -8.44 21.46 30.58
N LEU A 316 -8.62 21.95 29.35
CA LEU A 316 -9.86 22.61 28.91
C LEU A 316 -10.96 21.59 28.64
N LEU A 317 -12.20 21.85 29.05
CA LEU A 317 -13.34 21.02 28.71
C LEU A 317 -13.95 21.48 27.38
N VAL A 318 -13.98 20.59 26.40
CA VAL A 318 -14.28 20.89 24.98
C VAL A 318 -15.39 20.00 24.43
N LEU A 319 -16.02 20.43 23.33
CA LEU A 319 -17.09 19.66 22.68
C LEU A 319 -16.58 18.98 21.41
N ALA A 320 -16.86 17.68 21.30
CA ALA A 320 -16.50 16.87 20.15
C ALA A 320 -17.52 15.75 19.84
N ASP A 321 -17.79 15.56 18.56
CA ASP A 321 -18.84 14.65 18.08
C ASP A 321 -18.37 13.19 17.95
N TYR A 322 -17.07 12.93 18.08
CA TYR A 322 -16.49 11.58 18.01
C TYR A 322 -16.59 10.80 19.33
N VAL A 323 -16.98 11.47 20.42
CA VAL A 323 -17.18 10.82 21.72
C VAL A 323 -18.37 9.86 21.61
N THR A 324 -18.18 8.59 21.93
CA THR A 324 -19.23 7.56 21.87
C THR A 324 -19.67 7.10 23.26
N LEU A 325 -20.79 6.36 23.33
CA LEU A 325 -21.33 5.75 24.56
C LEU A 325 -21.17 4.23 24.58
N ASP A 326 -20.30 3.67 23.74
CA ASP A 326 -20.12 2.22 23.62
C ASP A 326 -19.10 1.69 24.65
N GLN A 327 -18.07 2.47 24.98
CA GLN A 327 -16.99 2.10 25.89
C GLN A 327 -16.43 3.30 26.66
N GLY A 328 -15.78 3.04 27.80
CA GLY A 328 -15.13 4.05 28.63
C GLY A 328 -16.11 4.84 29.49
N THR A 329 -15.88 6.14 29.65
CA THR A 329 -16.63 7.01 30.58
C THR A 329 -17.53 8.04 29.88
N GLY A 330 -17.43 8.14 28.55
CA GLY A 330 -18.01 9.23 27.77
C GLY A 330 -17.31 10.58 27.94
N CYS A 331 -16.20 10.64 28.70
CA CYS A 331 -15.30 11.81 28.76
C CYS A 331 -13.94 11.37 28.23
N VAL A 332 -13.51 11.93 27.10
CA VAL A 332 -12.31 11.48 26.39
C VAL A 332 -11.19 12.47 26.61
N HIS A 333 -10.05 12.03 27.14
CA HIS A 333 -8.88 12.89 27.27
C HIS A 333 -8.32 13.22 25.86
N THR A 334 -7.94 14.46 25.64
CA THR A 334 -7.52 14.96 24.32
C THR A 334 -6.04 15.37 24.37
N ALA A 335 -5.22 14.69 23.56
CA ALA A 335 -3.81 14.97 23.37
C ALA A 335 -3.54 15.28 21.88
N PRO A 336 -3.59 16.56 21.45
CA PRO A 336 -3.55 16.94 20.03
C PRO A 336 -2.31 16.45 19.24
N GLY A 337 -1.22 16.10 19.93
CA GLY A 337 -0.02 15.52 19.33
C GLY A 337 -0.10 14.01 19.02
N HIS A 338 -1.11 13.31 19.52
CA HIS A 338 -1.15 11.85 19.58
C HIS A 338 -2.47 11.23 19.10
N GLY A 339 -3.36 12.00 18.48
CA GLY A 339 -4.60 11.48 17.87
C GLY A 339 -5.10 12.40 16.76
N HIS A 340 -5.69 11.82 15.70
CA HIS A 340 -6.20 12.62 14.58
C HIS A 340 -7.43 13.46 14.98
N GLU A 341 -8.39 12.84 15.66
CA GLU A 341 -9.58 13.51 16.19
C GLU A 341 -9.18 14.56 17.24
N ASP A 342 -8.24 14.22 18.13
CA ASP A 342 -7.67 15.14 19.11
C ASP A 342 -6.98 16.35 18.46
N TYR A 343 -6.32 16.14 17.33
CA TYR A 343 -5.70 17.22 16.55
C TYR A 343 -6.76 18.15 15.96
N LEU A 344 -7.85 17.61 15.40
CA LEU A 344 -8.94 18.43 14.87
C LEU A 344 -9.60 19.26 15.98
N THR A 345 -9.84 18.66 17.15
CA THR A 345 -10.32 19.38 18.34
C THR A 345 -9.31 20.42 18.78
N GLY A 346 -8.02 20.08 18.79
CA GLY A 346 -6.94 21.01 19.11
C GLY A 346 -6.93 22.23 18.21
N LEU A 347 -7.12 22.05 16.90
CA LEU A 347 -7.27 23.16 15.95
C LEU A 347 -8.52 24.00 16.24
N LYS A 348 -9.68 23.36 16.46
CA LYS A 348 -10.96 24.04 16.74
C LYS A 348 -10.88 24.95 17.97
N TYR A 349 -10.20 24.50 19.03
CA TYR A 349 -10.06 25.23 20.29
C TYR A 349 -8.71 25.94 20.46
N ASN A 350 -7.90 26.03 19.40
CA ASN A 350 -6.58 26.66 19.40
C ASN A 350 -5.64 26.15 20.51
N LEU A 351 -5.63 24.82 20.71
CA LEU A 351 -4.71 24.13 21.61
C LEU A 351 -3.37 23.88 20.90
N ASP A 352 -2.28 23.90 21.67
CA ASP A 352 -0.98 23.52 21.12
C ASP A 352 -0.97 22.06 20.65
N ILE A 353 -0.29 21.80 19.54
CA ILE A 353 -0.06 20.45 19.03
C ILE A 353 1.12 19.87 19.82
N TYR A 354 0.91 19.72 21.13
CA TYR A 354 1.94 19.34 22.09
C TYR A 354 2.34 17.88 21.90
N THR A 355 3.63 17.61 21.77
CA THR A 355 4.16 16.27 21.49
C THR A 355 5.47 16.07 22.26
N PRO A 356 5.40 15.63 23.52
CA PRO A 356 6.57 15.45 24.38
C PRO A 356 7.32 14.14 24.10
N VAL A 357 7.33 13.69 22.84
CA VAL A 357 7.94 12.41 22.44
C VAL A 357 8.84 12.64 21.24
N ASP A 358 10.06 12.15 21.31
CA ASP A 358 11.07 12.27 20.26
C ASP A 358 10.89 11.21 19.14
N ALA A 359 11.83 11.18 18.20
CA ALA A 359 11.81 10.26 17.06
C ALA A 359 12.01 8.77 17.47
N ASP A 360 12.62 8.53 18.63
CA ASP A 360 12.88 7.19 19.20
C ASP A 360 11.71 6.67 20.03
N GLY A 361 10.62 7.43 20.12
CA GLY A 361 9.51 7.09 21.00
C GLY A 361 9.87 7.26 22.47
N ARG A 362 10.80 8.16 22.80
CA ARG A 362 11.19 8.49 24.17
C ARG A 362 10.64 9.85 24.57
N PHE A 363 10.30 10.02 25.84
CA PHE A 363 9.85 11.32 26.34
C PHE A 363 10.98 12.35 26.29
N THR A 364 10.64 13.56 25.85
CA THR A 364 11.56 14.70 25.86
C THR A 364 11.71 15.29 27.27
N SER A 365 12.70 16.14 27.46
CA SER A 365 12.93 16.85 28.74
C SER A 365 11.76 17.73 29.19
N SER A 366 10.81 18.04 28.31
CA SER A 366 9.58 18.77 28.63
C SER A 366 8.65 18.03 29.60
N VAL A 367 8.85 16.72 29.79
CA VAL A 367 8.14 15.92 30.80
C VAL A 367 9.18 15.30 31.72
N GLU A 368 9.70 16.12 32.64
CA GLU A 368 10.87 15.80 33.47
C GLU A 368 10.78 14.43 34.16
N ARG A 369 9.60 14.06 34.68
CA ARG A 369 9.38 12.79 35.40
C ARG A 369 9.61 11.54 34.55
N TYR A 370 9.43 11.62 33.24
CA TYR A 370 9.53 10.48 32.33
C TYR A 370 10.62 10.63 31.26
N ALA A 371 11.39 11.71 31.32
CA ALA A 371 12.36 12.06 30.29
C ALA A 371 13.33 10.91 29.98
N GLY A 372 13.47 10.58 28.70
CA GLY A 372 14.33 9.50 28.22
C GLY A 372 13.71 8.10 28.25
N LEU A 373 12.57 7.88 28.91
CA LEU A 373 11.88 6.57 28.91
C LEU A 373 11.14 6.33 27.60
N ASN A 374 11.10 5.08 27.15
CA ASN A 374 10.25 4.71 26.02
C ASN A 374 8.76 4.80 26.42
N VAL A 375 7.90 5.23 25.49
CA VAL A 375 6.45 5.37 25.73
C VAL A 375 5.78 4.11 26.28
N PHE A 376 6.18 2.91 25.84
CA PHE A 376 5.58 1.67 26.34
C PHE A 376 6.10 1.29 27.73
N GLU A 377 7.38 1.53 28.01
CA GLU A 377 7.99 1.34 29.34
C GLU A 377 7.37 2.31 30.35
N ALA A 378 7.11 3.55 29.92
CA ALA A 378 6.54 4.59 30.75
C ALA A 378 5.10 4.29 31.20
N ASN A 379 4.33 3.48 30.47
CA ASN A 379 2.97 3.11 30.86
C ASN A 379 2.90 2.55 32.28
N GLN A 380 3.82 1.64 32.64
CA GLN A 380 3.82 1.02 33.96
C GLN A 380 4.16 2.04 35.06
N ILE A 381 5.10 2.94 34.79
CA ILE A 381 5.53 3.97 35.74
C ILE A 381 4.43 5.02 35.93
N ILE A 382 3.80 5.47 34.84
CA ILE A 382 2.66 6.40 34.88
C ILE A 382 1.50 5.81 35.67
N THR A 383 1.19 4.51 35.49
CA THR A 383 0.13 3.85 36.27
C THR A 383 0.47 3.79 37.76
N GLU A 384 1.73 3.49 38.12
CA GLU A 384 2.16 3.48 39.52
C GLU A 384 2.15 4.89 40.14
N ASP A 385 2.56 5.90 39.39
CA ASP A 385 2.49 7.30 39.82
C ASP A 385 1.04 7.75 40.07
N MET A 386 0.12 7.39 39.18
CA MET A 386 -1.31 7.66 39.36
C MET A 386 -1.88 6.94 40.59
N ARG A 387 -1.39 5.74 40.91
CA ARG A 387 -1.77 4.99 42.11
C ARG A 387 -1.27 5.68 43.38
N GLN A 388 -0.02 6.12 43.40
CA GLN A 388 0.58 6.83 44.53
C GLN A 388 -0.08 8.17 44.82
N GLU A 389 -0.52 8.88 43.78
CA GLU A 389 -1.23 10.15 43.90
C GLU A 389 -2.73 9.98 44.18
N GLY A 390 -3.23 8.74 44.22
CA GLY A 390 -4.63 8.42 44.52
C GLY A 390 -5.61 8.84 43.44
N VAL A 391 -5.13 9.02 42.19
CA VAL A 391 -5.93 9.45 41.04
C VAL A 391 -6.33 8.29 40.12
N LEU A 392 -5.71 7.11 40.27
CA LEU A 392 -6.09 5.88 39.61
C LEU A 392 -7.27 5.20 40.34
N LEU A 393 -8.35 4.89 39.62
CA LEU A 393 -9.49 4.14 40.16
C LEU A 393 -9.39 2.64 39.89
N LYS A 394 -8.96 2.28 38.68
CA LYS A 394 -8.82 0.89 38.25
C LYS A 394 -7.76 0.80 37.15
N ASP A 395 -6.97 -0.26 37.20
CA ASP A 395 -6.09 -0.69 36.11
C ASP A 395 -6.32 -2.16 35.77
N GLU A 396 -6.40 -2.46 34.48
CA GLU A 396 -6.49 -3.82 33.96
C GLU A 396 -5.76 -3.92 32.62
N THR A 397 -5.69 -5.12 32.04
CA THR A 397 -5.11 -5.33 30.71
C THR A 397 -6.19 -5.85 29.77
N ILE A 398 -6.33 -5.21 28.62
CA ILE A 398 -7.28 -5.62 27.58
C ILE A 398 -6.53 -6.01 26.31
N THR A 399 -7.08 -6.96 25.57
CA THR A 399 -6.58 -7.34 24.25
C THR A 399 -7.51 -6.81 23.18
N HIS A 400 -6.96 -6.04 22.24
CA HIS A 400 -7.73 -5.39 21.18
C HIS A 400 -6.88 -5.26 19.91
N SER A 401 -7.54 -4.93 18.79
CA SER A 401 -6.87 -4.74 17.51
C SER A 401 -6.12 -3.41 17.50
N TYR A 402 -4.80 -3.44 17.31
CA TYR A 402 -3.94 -2.26 17.36
C TYR A 402 -3.09 -2.11 16.09
N PRO A 403 -2.81 -0.88 15.64
CA PRO A 403 -2.01 -0.65 14.45
C PRO A 403 -0.54 -1.03 14.66
N HIS A 404 0.01 -1.74 13.69
CA HIS A 404 1.39 -2.18 13.61
C HIS A 404 2.00 -1.78 12.26
N CYS A 405 3.30 -1.60 12.25
CA CYS A 405 4.05 -1.32 11.04
C CYS A 405 4.06 -2.58 10.15
N TRP A 406 3.53 -2.48 8.93
CA TRP A 406 3.47 -3.62 8.00
C TRP A 406 4.83 -4.27 7.69
N ARG A 407 5.93 -3.53 7.83
CA ARG A 407 7.29 -4.02 7.56
C ARG A 407 7.93 -4.71 8.75
N CYS A 408 7.99 -4.05 9.91
CA CYS A 408 8.68 -4.58 11.09
C CYS A 408 7.76 -5.34 12.07
N LYS A 409 6.44 -5.29 11.85
CA LYS A 409 5.40 -5.95 12.65
C LYS A 409 5.35 -5.52 14.12
N ASN A 410 5.96 -4.39 14.48
CA ASN A 410 5.88 -3.80 15.82
C ASN A 410 4.77 -2.74 15.90
N PRO A 411 4.21 -2.48 17.11
CA PRO A 411 3.21 -1.45 17.34
C PRO A 411 3.69 -0.06 16.87
N VAL A 412 2.76 0.74 16.34
CA VAL A 412 3.03 2.13 15.97
C VAL A 412 2.36 3.09 16.96
N ILE A 413 2.88 4.31 17.06
CA ILE A 413 2.26 5.36 17.85
C ILE A 413 1.79 6.49 16.94
N PHE A 414 0.83 7.27 17.39
CA PHE A 414 0.57 8.57 16.77
C PHE A 414 1.50 9.61 17.37
N ARG A 415 2.17 10.37 16.51
CA ARG A 415 3.10 11.41 16.92
C ARG A 415 3.02 12.58 15.95
N ALA A 416 2.81 13.80 16.45
CA ALA A 416 2.80 14.96 15.60
C ALA A 416 4.21 15.34 15.17
N THR A 417 4.40 15.43 13.86
CA THR A 417 5.67 15.77 13.24
C THR A 417 5.44 16.75 12.10
N ALA A 418 6.42 17.61 11.84
CA ALA A 418 6.37 18.49 10.68
C ALA A 418 6.62 17.65 9.43
N GLN A 419 5.59 17.45 8.63
CA GLN A 419 5.60 16.61 7.43
C GLN A 419 5.02 17.37 6.25
N TRP A 420 5.33 16.91 5.04
CA TRP A 420 4.74 17.37 3.80
C TRP A 420 3.50 16.56 3.48
N PHE A 421 2.43 17.27 3.12
CA PHE A 421 1.14 16.70 2.79
C PHE A 421 0.67 17.20 1.43
N ILE A 422 -0.07 16.35 0.74
CA ILE A 422 -0.92 16.73 -0.38
C ILE A 422 -2.34 16.80 0.13
N SER A 423 -2.94 17.99 0.09
CA SER A 423 -4.35 18.18 0.35
C SER A 423 -5.18 17.59 -0.79
N LEU A 424 -6.09 16.69 -0.44
CA LEU A 424 -7.02 16.12 -1.42
C LEU A 424 -8.18 17.06 -1.72
N ASP A 425 -8.48 18.01 -0.84
CA ASP A 425 -9.60 18.94 -1.00
C ASP A 425 -9.18 20.24 -1.71
N ALA A 426 -7.92 20.66 -1.56
CA ALA A 426 -7.37 21.79 -2.30
C ALA A 426 -7.50 21.57 -3.82
N GLY A 427 -8.02 22.56 -4.53
CA GLY A 427 -8.23 22.49 -5.98
C GLY A 427 -9.25 21.43 -6.42
N GLY A 428 -10.12 20.96 -5.50
CA GLY A 428 -11.18 19.99 -5.80
C GLY A 428 -10.67 18.62 -6.24
N LEU A 429 -9.43 18.24 -5.89
CA LEU A 429 -8.77 17.03 -6.37
C LEU A 429 -9.56 15.75 -6.00
N ARG A 430 -10.11 15.67 -4.79
CA ARG A 430 -10.96 14.56 -4.32
C ARG A 430 -12.17 14.39 -5.24
N GLN A 431 -12.88 15.48 -5.51
CA GLN A 431 -14.09 15.46 -6.33
C GLN A 431 -13.78 15.07 -7.78
N ARG A 432 -12.73 15.66 -8.39
CA ARG A 432 -12.27 15.30 -9.74
C ARG A 432 -11.87 13.82 -9.82
N THR A 433 -11.21 13.30 -8.78
CA THR A 433 -10.82 11.89 -8.70
C THR A 433 -12.05 10.97 -8.64
N LEU A 434 -13.07 11.32 -7.85
CA LEU A 434 -14.34 10.59 -7.78
C LEU A 434 -15.12 10.61 -9.11
N GLU A 435 -15.03 11.70 -9.87
CA GLU A 435 -15.63 11.80 -11.20
C GLU A 435 -14.91 10.91 -12.23
N GLU A 436 -13.58 10.83 -12.16
CA GLU A 436 -12.79 9.95 -13.02
C GLU A 436 -13.03 8.47 -12.72
N ILE A 437 -13.23 8.09 -11.45
CA ILE A 437 -13.54 6.70 -11.05
C ILE A 437 -14.74 6.12 -11.83
N LYS A 438 -15.76 6.94 -12.06
CA LYS A 438 -16.99 6.54 -12.78
C LYS A 438 -16.77 6.28 -14.27
N LYS A 439 -15.67 6.76 -14.83
CA LYS A 439 -15.31 6.60 -16.26
C LYS A 439 -14.49 5.34 -16.51
N ILE A 440 -14.00 4.70 -15.46
CA ILE A 440 -13.11 3.53 -15.53
C ILE A 440 -13.96 2.26 -15.55
N THR A 441 -13.56 1.27 -16.36
CA THR A 441 -14.15 -0.06 -16.32
C THR A 441 -13.50 -0.88 -15.20
N TRP A 442 -14.30 -1.36 -14.24
CA TRP A 442 -13.81 -2.11 -13.07
C TRP A 442 -14.10 -3.60 -13.21
N ILE A 443 -13.06 -4.43 -13.06
CA ILE A 443 -13.17 -5.89 -13.09
C ILE A 443 -12.60 -6.45 -11.78
N PRO A 444 -13.43 -6.95 -10.86
CA PRO A 444 -14.90 -6.99 -10.90
C PRO A 444 -15.54 -5.62 -10.56
N SER A 445 -16.84 -5.49 -10.84
CA SER A 445 -17.57 -4.21 -10.73
C SER A 445 -17.58 -3.59 -9.33
N TRP A 446 -17.51 -4.39 -8.26
CA TRP A 446 -17.43 -3.86 -6.89
C TRP A 446 -16.17 -3.02 -6.63
N GLY A 447 -15.15 -3.12 -7.49
CA GLY A 447 -13.93 -2.33 -7.41
C GLY A 447 -14.17 -0.82 -7.39
N GLU A 448 -15.18 -0.36 -8.14
CA GLU A 448 -15.57 1.05 -8.20
C GLU A 448 -15.97 1.57 -6.82
N GLU A 449 -16.93 0.91 -6.17
CA GLU A 449 -17.44 1.32 -4.87
C GLU A 449 -16.34 1.26 -3.81
N ARG A 450 -15.47 0.25 -3.85
CA ARG A 450 -14.35 0.10 -2.93
C ARG A 450 -13.39 1.29 -3.03
N ILE A 451 -12.92 1.63 -4.23
CA ILE A 451 -11.96 2.75 -4.37
C ILE A 451 -12.64 4.10 -4.10
N ALA A 452 -13.90 4.28 -4.50
CA ALA A 452 -14.64 5.52 -4.29
C ALA A 452 -14.83 5.81 -2.80
N LYS A 453 -15.24 4.82 -2.01
CA LYS A 453 -15.34 4.96 -0.54
C LYS A 453 -13.99 5.33 0.08
N MET A 454 -12.91 4.68 -0.38
CA MET A 454 -11.57 4.98 0.09
C MET A 454 -11.17 6.43 -0.22
N ILE A 455 -11.33 6.90 -1.46
CA ILE A 455 -11.02 8.29 -1.84
C ILE A 455 -11.91 9.29 -1.08
N ALA A 456 -13.21 9.00 -0.95
CA ALA A 456 -14.15 9.89 -0.29
C ALA A 456 -13.81 10.14 1.19
N ALA A 457 -13.34 9.11 1.90
CA ALA A 457 -12.95 9.21 3.31
C ALA A 457 -11.46 9.51 3.54
N ARG A 458 -10.63 9.55 2.47
CA ARG A 458 -9.17 9.65 2.61
C ARG A 458 -8.76 10.97 3.26
N PRO A 459 -7.86 10.98 4.27
CA PRO A 459 -7.25 12.20 4.77
C PRO A 459 -6.19 12.73 3.78
N ASP A 460 -5.64 13.91 4.05
CA ASP A 460 -4.51 14.45 3.29
C ASP A 460 -3.33 13.46 3.26
N TRP A 461 -2.72 13.31 2.09
CA TRP A 461 -1.68 12.31 1.89
C TRP A 461 -0.34 12.81 2.41
N CYS A 462 0.16 12.19 3.49
CA CYS A 462 1.52 12.40 3.98
C CYS A 462 2.56 11.84 2.99
N ILE A 463 3.25 12.71 2.28
CA ILE A 463 4.20 12.34 1.21
C ILE A 463 5.65 12.36 1.65
N SER A 464 6.01 12.85 2.84
CA SER A 464 7.40 12.86 3.31
C SER A 464 7.75 11.64 4.15
N ARG A 465 9.01 11.21 4.05
CA ARG A 465 9.63 10.17 4.87
C ARG A 465 11.02 10.61 5.34
N GLN A 466 11.37 10.31 6.60
CA GLN A 466 12.65 10.67 7.24
C GLN A 466 13.71 9.62 6.92
N ARG A 467 14.03 9.50 5.63
CA ARG A 467 14.78 8.39 5.06
C ARG A 467 15.80 8.84 4.05
N THR A 468 16.71 7.92 3.72
CA THR A 468 17.85 8.24 2.87
C THR A 468 17.73 7.68 1.47
N TRP A 469 16.97 6.60 1.26
CA TRP A 469 16.85 5.92 -0.04
C TRP A 469 15.49 6.16 -0.71
N GLY A 470 15.46 7.15 -1.59
CA GLY A 470 14.31 7.55 -2.42
C GLY A 470 14.50 8.96 -2.97
N VAL A 471 13.45 9.49 -3.59
CA VAL A 471 13.50 10.80 -4.27
C VAL A 471 13.28 11.95 -3.29
N PRO A 472 14.23 12.91 -3.14
CA PRO A 472 14.09 14.05 -2.23
C PRO A 472 12.94 14.99 -2.59
N ILE A 473 12.34 15.61 -1.58
CA ILE A 473 11.34 16.68 -1.81
C ILE A 473 12.09 17.97 -2.21
N PRO A 474 11.77 18.59 -3.35
CA PRO A 474 12.49 19.74 -3.89
C PRO A 474 12.05 21.04 -3.20
N ALA A 475 12.38 21.17 -1.92
CA ALA A 475 12.02 22.32 -1.09
C ALA A 475 13.25 22.92 -0.40
N PHE A 476 13.21 24.25 -0.23
CA PHE A 476 14.23 25.03 0.46
C PHE A 476 13.64 25.80 1.64
N TYR A 477 14.47 26.13 2.61
CA TYR A 477 14.16 26.95 3.77
C TYR A 477 15.07 28.18 3.78
N CYS A 478 14.50 29.37 3.93
CA CYS A 478 15.29 30.57 4.12
C CYS A 478 15.95 30.55 5.51
N ARG A 479 17.28 30.72 5.59
CA ARG A 479 17.99 30.71 6.89
C ARG A 479 17.62 31.89 7.78
N ASP A 480 17.28 33.03 7.18
CA ASP A 480 17.07 34.28 7.93
C ASP A 480 15.66 34.39 8.53
N CYS A 481 14.62 33.93 7.82
CA CYS A 481 13.23 34.05 8.27
C CYS A 481 12.48 32.71 8.44
N GLY A 482 13.07 31.58 8.01
CA GLY A 482 12.44 30.26 8.08
C GLY A 482 11.38 29.99 7.01
N ALA A 483 11.11 30.94 6.10
CA ALA A 483 10.15 30.79 5.02
C ALA A 483 10.44 29.54 4.17
N ILE A 484 9.37 28.84 3.78
CA ILE A 484 9.45 27.64 2.93
C ILE A 484 9.35 28.06 1.47
N LEU A 485 10.34 27.68 0.66
CA LEU A 485 10.37 27.90 -0.77
C LEU A 485 10.19 26.54 -1.48
N ALA A 486 8.96 26.26 -1.87
CA ALA A 486 8.60 25.06 -2.61
C ALA A 486 7.46 25.40 -3.57
N ASP A 487 7.79 25.47 -4.86
CA ASP A 487 6.85 25.81 -5.92
C ASP A 487 7.14 25.00 -7.19
N GLU A 488 6.28 25.16 -8.19
CA GLU A 488 6.41 24.49 -9.48
C GLU A 488 7.74 24.80 -10.18
N LYS A 489 8.19 26.07 -10.17
CA LYS A 489 9.41 26.50 -10.86
C LYS A 489 10.64 25.86 -10.22
N ILE A 490 10.69 25.81 -8.89
CA ILE A 490 11.74 25.13 -8.13
C ILE A 490 11.73 23.64 -8.44
N ALA A 491 10.57 22.98 -8.37
CA ALA A 491 10.46 21.56 -8.65
C ALA A 491 10.93 21.22 -10.08
N LEU A 492 10.46 21.96 -11.09
CA LEU A 492 10.88 21.74 -12.48
C LEU A 492 12.38 21.98 -12.71
N HIS A 493 12.98 22.96 -12.02
CA HIS A 493 14.42 23.17 -12.07
C HIS A 493 15.21 21.99 -11.49
N VAL A 494 14.78 21.46 -10.34
CA VAL A 494 15.39 20.30 -9.69
C VAL A 494 15.19 19.04 -10.53
N ALA A 495 14.03 18.87 -11.17
CA ALA A 495 13.76 17.74 -12.06
C ALA A 495 14.78 17.67 -13.20
N GLU A 496 15.17 18.80 -13.78
CA GLU A 496 16.19 18.83 -14.85
C GLU A 496 17.58 18.44 -14.34
N GLN A 497 17.92 18.77 -13.09
CA GLN A 497 19.16 18.29 -12.47
C GLN A 497 19.11 16.78 -12.24
N PHE A 498 18.00 16.26 -11.73
CA PHE A 498 17.81 14.81 -11.49
C PHE A 498 17.87 14.03 -12.80
N ARG A 499 17.30 14.56 -13.87
CA ARG A 499 17.39 13.95 -15.21
C ARG A 499 18.82 13.72 -15.67
N ARG A 500 19.73 14.64 -15.34
CA ARG A 500 21.13 14.64 -15.79
C ARG A 500 22.06 13.84 -14.87
N GLU A 501 21.86 13.95 -13.57
CA GLU A 501 22.82 13.49 -12.55
C GLU A 501 22.22 12.44 -11.58
N GLY A 502 20.92 12.17 -11.67
CA GLY A 502 20.17 11.37 -10.70
C GLY A 502 19.91 12.10 -9.38
N SER A 503 19.06 11.53 -8.52
CA SER A 503 18.65 12.13 -7.24
C SER A 503 19.79 12.25 -6.21
N ASN A 504 20.90 11.51 -6.40
CA ASN A 504 22.10 11.64 -5.58
C ASN A 504 22.68 13.06 -5.60
N VAL A 505 22.46 13.82 -6.67
CA VAL A 505 22.90 15.21 -6.77
C VAL A 505 22.37 16.08 -5.63
N TRP A 506 21.16 15.79 -5.15
CA TRP A 506 20.55 16.49 -4.03
C TRP A 506 21.34 16.32 -2.74
N PHE A 507 22.00 15.19 -2.52
CA PHE A 507 22.78 14.93 -1.31
C PHE A 507 24.24 15.38 -1.46
N MET A 508 24.75 15.45 -2.69
CA MET A 508 26.12 15.88 -2.99
C MET A 508 26.30 17.40 -2.97
N LYS A 509 25.38 18.15 -3.59
CA LYS A 509 25.51 19.59 -3.80
C LYS A 509 24.93 20.41 -2.64
N LYS A 510 25.38 21.65 -2.47
CA LYS A 510 24.80 22.59 -1.50
C LYS A 510 23.48 23.17 -2.01
N ALA A 511 22.71 23.78 -1.10
CA ALA A 511 21.41 24.36 -1.44
C ALA A 511 21.53 25.44 -2.53
N GLU A 512 22.59 26.24 -2.50
CA GLU A 512 22.86 27.32 -3.45
C GLU A 512 23.18 26.82 -4.87
N GLU A 513 23.67 25.58 -5.00
CA GLU A 513 23.95 24.94 -6.28
C GLU A 513 22.72 24.23 -6.87
N LEU A 514 21.77 23.85 -6.01
CA LEU A 514 20.52 23.16 -6.36
C LEU A 514 19.38 24.14 -6.63
N ALA A 515 19.40 25.30 -5.98
CA ALA A 515 18.39 26.33 -6.13
C ALA A 515 18.48 26.98 -7.52
N PRO A 516 17.34 27.45 -8.08
CA PRO A 516 17.37 28.30 -9.26
C PRO A 516 18.29 29.53 -9.05
N PRO A 517 19.08 29.95 -10.06
CA PRO A 517 20.07 31.04 -9.90
C PRO A 517 19.49 32.37 -9.40
N ASP A 518 18.23 32.65 -9.75
CA ASP A 518 17.51 33.87 -9.38
C ASP A 518 16.63 33.70 -8.15
N LEU A 519 16.76 32.59 -7.40
CA LEU A 519 15.93 32.36 -6.22
C LEU A 519 16.28 33.37 -5.12
N THR A 520 15.29 34.15 -4.70
CA THR A 520 15.34 35.03 -3.54
C THR A 520 14.16 34.72 -2.64
N CYS A 521 14.35 34.78 -1.32
CA CYS A 521 13.25 34.63 -0.39
C CYS A 521 12.18 35.71 -0.65
N PRO A 522 10.91 35.32 -0.91
CA PRO A 522 9.86 36.29 -1.17
C PRO A 522 9.49 37.13 0.05
N GLU A 523 9.79 36.64 1.26
CA GLU A 523 9.46 37.33 2.52
C GLU A 523 10.54 38.32 2.96
N CYS A 524 11.83 37.97 2.87
CA CYS A 524 12.93 38.80 3.38
C CYS A 524 14.02 39.16 2.35
N GLY A 525 13.93 38.67 1.11
CA GLY A 525 14.91 38.94 0.06
C GLY A 525 16.25 38.19 0.17
N SER A 526 16.43 37.34 1.19
CA SER A 526 17.66 36.56 1.38
C SER A 526 17.94 35.59 0.24
N LYS A 527 19.23 35.29 0.05
CA LYS A 527 19.74 34.27 -0.88
C LYS A 527 20.39 33.09 -0.16
N SER A 528 20.24 33.02 1.17
CA SER A 528 20.81 32.00 2.02
C SER A 528 19.76 30.93 2.33
N PHE A 529 20.00 29.71 1.86
CA PHE A 529 19.03 28.63 1.93
C PHE A 529 19.57 27.37 2.61
N GLU A 530 18.66 26.60 3.17
CA GLU A 530 18.85 25.19 3.54
C GLU A 530 17.90 24.34 2.69
N LYS A 531 18.25 23.09 2.43
CA LYS A 531 17.45 22.18 1.61
C LYS A 531 16.72 21.16 2.49
N GLU A 532 15.56 20.71 2.04
CA GLU A 532 14.83 19.61 2.66
C GLU A 532 15.61 18.29 2.56
N ASN A 533 15.59 17.50 3.63
CA ASN A 533 16.28 16.20 3.69
C ASN A 533 15.30 15.02 3.68
N ASN A 534 14.01 15.28 3.83
CA ASN A 534 12.97 14.28 3.65
C ASN A 534 12.88 13.82 2.19
N ILE A 535 12.63 12.54 2.00
CA ILE A 535 12.31 11.94 0.71
C ILE A 535 10.81 11.74 0.55
N LEU A 536 10.38 11.50 -0.69
CA LEU A 536 9.02 11.17 -1.04
C LEU A 536 8.63 9.76 -0.59
N ASP A 537 7.33 9.57 -0.38
CA ASP A 537 6.70 8.27 -0.19
C ASP A 537 6.85 7.42 -1.46
N VAL A 538 7.20 6.15 -1.30
CA VAL A 538 7.31 5.18 -2.40
C VAL A 538 5.98 4.98 -3.14
N TRP A 539 4.84 5.19 -2.47
CA TRP A 539 3.54 5.17 -3.14
C TRP A 539 3.37 6.33 -4.11
N PHE A 540 4.03 7.47 -3.85
CA PHE A 540 4.08 8.59 -4.78
C PHE A 540 4.98 8.26 -5.97
N GLU A 541 6.15 7.66 -5.71
CA GLU A 541 7.08 7.25 -6.76
C GLU A 541 6.48 6.22 -7.72
N SER A 542 5.88 5.16 -7.18
CA SER A 542 5.17 4.15 -7.98
C SER A 542 3.88 4.71 -8.60
N GLY A 543 3.17 5.60 -7.91
CA GLY A 543 2.00 6.30 -8.45
C GLY A 543 2.34 7.17 -9.67
N ALA A 544 3.56 7.70 -9.75
CA ALA A 544 4.05 8.43 -10.91
C ALA A 544 4.45 7.52 -12.10
N SER A 545 4.36 6.19 -12.00
CA SER A 545 4.88 5.28 -13.04
C SER A 545 4.21 5.44 -14.39
N HIS A 546 2.96 5.94 -14.44
CA HIS A 546 2.27 6.23 -15.69
C HIS A 546 2.92 7.37 -16.51
N PHE A 547 3.91 8.09 -15.97
CA PHE A 547 4.71 9.07 -16.72
C PHE A 547 5.66 8.45 -17.74
N VAL A 548 5.97 7.16 -17.61
CA VAL A 548 6.71 6.43 -18.67
C VAL A 548 5.87 6.33 -19.95
N LEU A 549 4.54 6.46 -19.84
CA LEU A 549 3.60 6.47 -20.94
C LEU A 549 3.41 7.89 -21.51
N GLY A 550 3.17 7.96 -22.83
CA GLY A 550 3.04 9.19 -23.61
C GLY A 550 4.36 9.75 -24.12
N LYS A 551 5.51 9.21 -23.68
CA LYS A 551 6.85 9.59 -24.16
C LYS A 551 7.23 8.92 -25.49
N ARG A 552 6.66 7.74 -25.76
CA ARG A 552 6.85 6.99 -27.00
C ARG A 552 5.51 6.80 -27.69
N ALA A 553 5.50 6.86 -29.03
CA ALA A 553 4.28 6.68 -29.82
C ALA A 553 3.64 5.28 -29.65
N ASP A 554 4.45 4.26 -29.31
CA ASP A 554 3.99 2.90 -29.06
C ASP A 554 3.55 2.65 -27.61
N LEU A 555 3.72 3.60 -26.71
CA LEU A 555 3.24 3.54 -25.33
C LEU A 555 2.38 4.77 -25.02
N PRO A 556 1.20 4.94 -25.67
CA PRO A 556 0.32 6.07 -25.43
C PRO A 556 -0.19 6.12 -23.97
N TRP A 557 -0.56 7.32 -23.53
CA TRP A 557 -1.26 7.55 -22.28
C TRP A 557 -2.71 8.00 -22.57
N PRO A 558 -3.72 7.57 -21.80
CA PRO A 558 -3.66 6.62 -20.68
C PRO A 558 -3.50 5.16 -21.13
N ALA A 559 -3.11 4.28 -20.20
CA ALA A 559 -3.08 2.83 -20.44
C ALA A 559 -4.49 2.27 -20.66
N ASP A 560 -4.60 1.19 -21.45
CA ASP A 560 -5.86 0.47 -21.62
C ASP A 560 -6.20 -0.32 -20.37
N VAL A 561 -5.22 -1.01 -19.78
CA VAL A 561 -5.43 -1.90 -18.62
C VAL A 561 -4.35 -1.73 -17.56
N TYR A 562 -4.78 -1.67 -16.31
CA TYR A 562 -4.00 -2.02 -15.11
C TYR A 562 -4.51 -3.35 -14.55
N ILE A 563 -3.61 -4.22 -14.09
CA ILE A 563 -3.98 -5.47 -13.41
C ILE A 563 -3.02 -5.80 -12.26
N GLU A 564 -3.53 -5.83 -11.03
CA GLU A 564 -2.76 -6.17 -9.80
C GLU A 564 -3.63 -6.83 -8.72
N GLY A 565 -3.02 -7.21 -7.60
CA GLY A 565 -3.73 -7.75 -6.43
C GLY A 565 -4.71 -6.76 -5.80
N HIS A 566 -5.71 -7.27 -5.07
CA HIS A 566 -6.75 -6.43 -4.44
C HIS A 566 -6.23 -5.51 -3.32
N ASP A 567 -5.02 -5.72 -2.82
CA ASP A 567 -4.32 -4.79 -1.94
C ASP A 567 -4.02 -3.45 -2.63
N GLN A 568 -3.91 -3.43 -3.95
CA GLN A 568 -3.53 -2.24 -4.70
C GLN A 568 -4.63 -1.17 -4.76
N TYR A 569 -5.86 -1.45 -4.33
CA TYR A 569 -6.88 -0.43 -4.02
C TYR A 569 -6.43 0.53 -2.90
N ARG A 570 -5.55 0.08 -2.00
CA ARG A 570 -4.91 0.92 -0.98
C ARG A 570 -3.53 1.44 -1.41
N GLY A 571 -2.91 0.77 -2.37
CA GLY A 571 -1.59 1.09 -2.90
C GLY A 571 -1.65 1.74 -4.28
N TRP A 572 -1.13 1.03 -5.28
CA TRP A 572 -0.75 1.59 -6.58
C TRP A 572 -1.91 2.08 -7.44
N PHE A 573 -3.08 1.44 -7.42
CA PHE A 573 -4.25 1.95 -8.16
C PHE A 573 -4.63 3.33 -7.65
N ASN A 574 -4.66 3.47 -6.33
CA ASN A 574 -5.07 4.68 -5.65
C ASN A 574 -4.06 5.81 -5.86
N SER A 575 -2.77 5.56 -5.63
CA SER A 575 -1.74 6.57 -5.83
C SER A 575 -1.61 6.98 -7.30
N SER A 576 -1.63 6.03 -8.24
CA SER A 576 -1.59 6.33 -9.68
C SER A 576 -2.76 7.20 -10.11
N LEU A 577 -3.97 6.88 -9.65
CA LEU A 577 -5.16 7.66 -9.98
C LEU A 577 -5.05 9.11 -9.49
N ILE A 578 -4.67 9.33 -8.22
CA ILE A 578 -4.51 10.67 -7.66
C ILE A 578 -3.44 11.46 -8.42
N VAL A 579 -2.28 10.85 -8.70
CA VAL A 579 -1.19 11.49 -9.45
C VAL A 579 -1.61 11.78 -10.89
N GLY A 580 -2.32 10.88 -11.56
CA GLY A 580 -2.82 11.07 -12.93
C GLY A 580 -3.84 12.21 -13.02
N VAL A 581 -4.80 12.28 -12.11
CA VAL A 581 -5.81 13.34 -12.08
C VAL A 581 -5.20 14.70 -11.72
N ALA A 582 -4.26 14.74 -10.79
CA ALA A 582 -3.55 15.96 -10.46
C ALA A 582 -2.67 16.45 -11.60
N ALA A 583 -1.85 15.57 -12.19
CA ALA A 583 -0.79 15.99 -13.11
C ALA A 583 -1.19 15.99 -14.59
N LYS A 584 -2.14 15.15 -15.00
CA LYS A 584 -2.61 15.03 -16.40
C LYS A 584 -4.13 15.23 -16.56
N GLY A 585 -4.86 15.42 -15.46
CA GLY A 585 -6.29 15.76 -15.49
C GLY A 585 -7.26 14.61 -15.72
N ALA A 586 -6.78 13.36 -15.82
CA ALA A 586 -7.64 12.18 -16.01
C ALA A 586 -7.00 10.91 -15.42
N SER A 587 -7.79 9.83 -15.33
CA SER A 587 -7.29 8.52 -14.90
C SER A 587 -6.14 8.01 -15.79
N PRO A 588 -5.06 7.46 -15.22
CA PRO A 588 -3.97 6.87 -16.01
C PRO A 588 -4.32 5.52 -16.65
N TYR A 589 -5.50 4.96 -16.34
CA TYR A 589 -5.98 3.68 -16.90
C TYR A 589 -7.47 3.72 -17.24
N ARG A 590 -7.84 3.03 -18.33
CA ARG A 590 -9.24 2.90 -18.79
C ARG A 590 -9.96 1.71 -18.15
N THR A 591 -9.25 0.63 -17.88
CA THR A 591 -9.77 -0.57 -17.21
C THR A 591 -8.85 -0.95 -16.04
N CYS A 592 -9.45 -1.23 -14.89
CA CYS A 592 -8.74 -1.68 -13.70
C CYS A 592 -9.22 -3.10 -13.34
N ILE A 593 -8.31 -4.06 -13.46
CA ILE A 593 -8.55 -5.46 -13.15
C ILE A 593 -7.86 -5.78 -11.83
N THR A 594 -8.55 -6.52 -10.95
CA THR A 594 -7.94 -7.03 -9.74
C THR A 594 -8.01 -8.55 -9.66
N HIS A 595 -6.97 -9.17 -9.12
CA HIS A 595 -6.95 -10.58 -8.79
C HIS A 595 -6.84 -10.81 -7.27
N GLY A 596 -7.26 -11.98 -6.80
CA GLY A 596 -7.11 -12.42 -5.42
C GLY A 596 -5.67 -12.74 -5.04
N PHE A 597 -5.47 -13.10 -3.78
CA PHE A 597 -4.21 -13.62 -3.25
C PHE A 597 -4.05 -15.11 -3.48
N VAL A 598 -2.81 -15.57 -3.37
CA VAL A 598 -2.49 -17.00 -3.36
C VAL A 598 -2.34 -17.45 -1.92
N LEU A 599 -3.18 -18.38 -1.50
CA LEU A 599 -3.26 -18.96 -0.16
C LEU A 599 -2.84 -20.43 -0.19
N ASP A 600 -2.47 -20.98 0.96
CA ASP A 600 -2.25 -22.42 1.09
C ASP A 600 -3.56 -23.22 0.91
N GLU A 601 -3.47 -24.55 0.88
CA GLU A 601 -4.64 -25.44 0.72
C GLU A 601 -5.71 -25.25 1.81
N GLN A 602 -5.31 -24.77 2.99
CA GLN A 602 -6.18 -24.48 4.13
C GLN A 602 -6.74 -23.05 4.10
N GLY A 603 -6.39 -22.24 3.10
CA GLY A 603 -6.83 -20.85 2.97
C GLY A 603 -6.08 -19.88 3.89
N ARG A 604 -4.90 -20.24 4.37
CA ARG A 604 -4.04 -19.36 5.18
C ARG A 604 -3.03 -18.64 4.29
N ALA A 605 -2.62 -17.45 4.69
CA ALA A 605 -1.54 -16.73 4.04
C ALA A 605 -0.25 -17.58 4.06
N MET A 606 0.44 -17.64 2.92
CA MET A 606 1.71 -18.35 2.82
C MET A 606 2.83 -17.56 3.51
N SER A 607 3.59 -18.20 4.38
CA SER A 607 4.78 -17.59 4.98
C SER A 607 5.88 -18.61 5.25
N LYS A 608 7.13 -18.16 5.19
CA LYS A 608 8.29 -19.01 5.48
C LYS A 608 8.30 -19.50 6.94
N SER A 609 7.80 -18.69 7.87
CA SER A 609 7.73 -19.05 9.30
C SER A 609 6.68 -20.12 9.60
N LEU A 610 5.57 -20.15 8.85
CA LEU A 610 4.54 -21.20 8.99
C LEU A 610 4.89 -22.50 8.24
N GLY A 611 5.98 -22.50 7.45
CA GLY A 611 6.40 -23.67 6.68
C GLY A 611 5.46 -24.05 5.52
N ASN A 612 4.45 -23.23 5.21
CA ASN A 612 3.47 -23.45 4.14
C ASN A 612 3.81 -22.69 2.84
N TYR A 613 5.04 -22.17 2.73
CA TYR A 613 5.51 -21.39 1.59
C TYR A 613 6.02 -22.31 0.47
N ILE A 614 5.52 -22.11 -0.75
CA ILE A 614 5.93 -22.86 -1.94
C ILE A 614 6.63 -21.90 -2.91
N GLU A 615 7.88 -22.21 -3.28
CA GLU A 615 8.65 -21.37 -4.20
C GLU A 615 8.30 -21.69 -5.66
N PRO A 616 7.97 -20.69 -6.51
CA PRO A 616 7.69 -20.92 -7.93
C PRO A 616 8.83 -21.66 -8.64
N THR A 617 10.07 -21.32 -8.31
CA THR A 617 11.29 -21.92 -8.88
C THR A 617 11.37 -23.42 -8.63
N GLU A 618 10.89 -23.92 -7.49
CA GLU A 618 10.86 -25.35 -7.18
C GLU A 618 9.95 -26.09 -8.16
N ILE A 619 8.73 -25.57 -8.37
CA ILE A 619 7.75 -26.14 -9.32
C ILE A 619 8.30 -26.09 -10.74
N ILE A 620 8.87 -24.96 -11.15
CA ILE A 620 9.42 -24.78 -12.50
C ILE A 620 10.55 -25.77 -12.78
N ASN A 621 11.45 -25.97 -11.82
CA ASN A 621 12.59 -26.89 -11.98
C ASN A 621 12.15 -28.36 -12.04
N GLN A 622 11.08 -28.73 -11.34
CA GLN A 622 10.59 -30.12 -11.30
C GLN A 622 9.60 -30.43 -12.42
N HIS A 623 8.70 -29.50 -12.74
CA HIS A 623 7.54 -29.75 -13.58
C HIS A 623 7.42 -28.81 -14.79
N GLY A 624 8.12 -27.67 -14.80
CA GLY A 624 8.07 -26.67 -15.87
C GLY A 624 7.16 -25.49 -15.57
N ALA A 625 7.43 -24.36 -16.21
CA ALA A 625 6.67 -23.12 -16.09
C ALA A 625 5.26 -23.24 -16.69
N GLU A 626 5.05 -24.08 -17.72
CA GLU A 626 3.73 -24.29 -18.31
C GLU A 626 2.72 -24.86 -17.31
N ILE A 627 3.15 -25.54 -16.26
CA ILE A 627 2.26 -26.02 -15.19
C ILE A 627 1.70 -24.86 -14.37
N LEU A 628 2.52 -23.87 -14.02
CA LEU A 628 2.06 -22.64 -13.36
C LEU A 628 1.20 -21.78 -14.28
N ARG A 629 1.50 -21.77 -15.59
CA ARG A 629 0.68 -21.06 -16.58
C ARG A 629 -0.69 -21.69 -16.74
N LEU A 630 -0.75 -23.02 -16.83
CA LEU A 630 -2.01 -23.75 -16.85
C LEU A 630 -2.82 -23.53 -15.57
N TRP A 631 -2.15 -23.48 -14.42
CA TRP A 631 -2.80 -23.12 -13.16
C TRP A 631 -3.47 -21.75 -13.24
N ALA A 632 -2.72 -20.70 -13.61
CA ALA A 632 -3.26 -19.35 -13.73
C ALA A 632 -4.44 -19.27 -14.72
N ALA A 633 -4.41 -20.04 -15.81
CA ALA A 633 -5.49 -20.10 -16.80
C ALA A 633 -6.76 -20.83 -16.30
N MET A 634 -6.64 -21.68 -15.29
CA MET A 634 -7.76 -22.45 -14.72
C MET A 634 -8.40 -21.77 -13.51
N LEU A 635 -7.81 -20.67 -13.02
CA LEU A 635 -8.30 -19.95 -11.85
C LEU A 635 -9.44 -19.00 -12.23
N ASN A 636 -10.45 -18.92 -11.37
CA ASN A 636 -11.20 -17.68 -11.22
C ASN A 636 -10.31 -16.67 -10.48
N TYR A 637 -9.45 -15.98 -11.22
CA TYR A 637 -8.43 -15.10 -10.63
C TYR A 637 -9.01 -13.94 -9.81
N LYS A 638 -10.31 -13.63 -9.95
CA LYS A 638 -11.00 -12.57 -9.22
C LYS A 638 -11.18 -12.91 -7.73
N GLU A 639 -11.01 -14.18 -7.36
CA GLU A 639 -11.08 -14.70 -6.00
C GLU A 639 -9.70 -15.15 -5.51
N ASP A 640 -9.56 -15.33 -4.21
CA ASP A 640 -8.34 -15.89 -3.63
C ASP A 640 -8.15 -17.34 -4.10
N ALA A 641 -6.96 -17.63 -4.61
CA ALA A 641 -6.58 -18.92 -5.16
C ALA A 641 -5.88 -19.77 -4.10
N ARG A 642 -6.36 -21.00 -3.89
CA ARG A 642 -5.66 -21.98 -3.05
C ARG A 642 -4.66 -22.77 -3.88
N PHE A 643 -3.47 -22.99 -3.34
CA PHE A 643 -2.44 -23.76 -4.01
C PHE A 643 -1.69 -24.69 -3.05
N GLY A 644 -1.46 -25.93 -3.51
CA GLY A 644 -0.63 -26.91 -2.82
C GLY A 644 -0.46 -28.20 -3.64
N PRO A 645 0.11 -29.25 -3.02
CA PRO A 645 0.49 -30.48 -3.72
C PRO A 645 -0.64 -31.15 -4.50
N GLU A 646 -1.86 -31.21 -3.96
CA GLU A 646 -2.99 -31.87 -4.64
C GLU A 646 -3.37 -31.09 -5.92
N THR A 647 -3.37 -29.77 -5.82
CA THR A 647 -3.64 -28.90 -6.97
C THR A 647 -2.56 -29.09 -8.04
N LEU A 648 -1.29 -29.17 -7.63
CA LEU A 648 -0.16 -29.39 -8.53
C LEU A 648 -0.27 -30.73 -9.27
N GLU A 649 -0.60 -31.82 -8.58
CA GLU A 649 -0.79 -33.14 -9.21
C GLU A 649 -1.91 -33.11 -10.26
N ARG A 650 -3.05 -32.52 -9.92
CA ARG A 650 -4.18 -32.36 -10.86
C ARG A 650 -3.79 -31.57 -12.12
N LEU A 651 -2.96 -30.54 -11.97
CA LEU A 651 -2.45 -29.75 -13.10
C LEU A 651 -1.51 -30.55 -13.99
N ILE A 652 -0.63 -31.37 -13.40
CA ILE A 652 0.28 -32.26 -14.14
C ILE A 652 -0.53 -33.28 -14.96
N GLU A 653 -1.59 -33.85 -14.39
CA GLU A 653 -2.48 -34.76 -15.10
C GLU A 653 -3.25 -34.08 -16.22
N ALA A 654 -3.80 -32.89 -15.97
CA ALA A 654 -4.49 -32.08 -16.97
C ALA A 654 -3.57 -31.75 -18.15
N TYR A 655 -2.35 -31.28 -17.87
CA TYR A 655 -1.33 -31.01 -18.89
C TYR A 655 -0.95 -32.28 -19.68
N ARG A 656 -0.77 -33.41 -18.99
CA ARG A 656 -0.49 -34.71 -19.64
C ARG A 656 -1.61 -35.12 -20.58
N LYS A 657 -2.87 -34.93 -20.18
CA LYS A 657 -4.04 -35.22 -21.01
C LYS A 657 -4.04 -34.35 -22.27
N ILE A 658 -3.88 -33.03 -22.13
CA ILE A 658 -3.78 -32.08 -23.25
C ILE A 658 -2.68 -32.54 -24.21
N ARG A 659 -1.47 -32.78 -23.70
CA ARG A 659 -0.32 -33.20 -24.50
C ARG A 659 -0.55 -34.51 -25.25
N ASN A 660 -1.12 -35.51 -24.59
CA ASN A 660 -1.37 -36.82 -25.19
C ASN A 660 -2.45 -36.75 -26.28
N THR A 661 -3.47 -35.90 -26.11
CA THR A 661 -4.46 -35.62 -27.15
C THR A 661 -3.80 -35.00 -28.38
N TRP A 662 -2.95 -33.98 -28.20
CA TRP A 662 -2.16 -33.39 -29.31
C TRP A 662 -1.24 -34.40 -29.98
N ARG A 663 -0.55 -35.23 -29.20
CA ARG A 663 0.31 -36.30 -29.73
C ARG A 663 -0.48 -37.27 -30.60
N PHE A 664 -1.67 -37.67 -30.14
CA PHE A 664 -2.52 -38.58 -30.90
C PHE A 664 -2.99 -37.93 -32.21
N MET A 665 -3.45 -36.68 -32.17
CA MET A 665 -3.86 -35.95 -33.38
C MET A 665 -2.69 -35.81 -34.37
N LEU A 666 -1.52 -35.32 -33.93
CA LEU A 666 -0.33 -35.22 -34.79
C LEU A 666 0.10 -36.57 -35.35
N GLY A 667 -0.04 -37.63 -34.55
CA GLY A 667 0.26 -39.00 -34.96
C GLY A 667 -0.65 -39.51 -36.08
N ASN A 668 -1.93 -39.12 -36.09
CA ASN A 668 -2.89 -39.55 -37.13
C ASN A 668 -2.86 -38.65 -38.37
N LEU A 669 -2.16 -37.52 -38.33
CA LEU A 669 -2.06 -36.56 -39.44
C LEU A 669 -0.69 -36.61 -40.14
N TYR A 670 0.13 -37.63 -39.86
CA TYR A 670 1.52 -37.71 -40.35
C TYR A 670 1.63 -37.88 -41.87
N ASP A 671 0.60 -38.45 -42.49
CA ASP A 671 0.45 -38.71 -43.91
C ASP A 671 -0.59 -37.79 -44.56
N PHE A 672 -1.14 -36.81 -43.81
CA PHE A 672 -2.11 -35.83 -44.30
C PHE A 672 -1.44 -34.51 -44.68
N GLN A 673 -1.67 -34.05 -45.90
CA GLN A 673 -1.17 -32.78 -46.44
C GLN A 673 -2.30 -31.75 -46.55
N PRO A 674 -2.41 -30.81 -45.58
CA PRO A 674 -3.52 -29.86 -45.55
C PRO A 674 -3.54 -28.88 -46.72
N ASP A 675 -2.45 -28.72 -47.47
CA ASP A 675 -2.41 -27.83 -48.64
C ASP A 675 -2.71 -28.56 -49.96
N ALA A 676 -2.74 -29.89 -49.95
CA ALA A 676 -3.13 -30.69 -51.09
C ALA A 676 -4.67 -30.68 -51.22
N ALA A 677 -5.18 -30.04 -52.28
CA ALA A 677 -6.63 -29.96 -52.52
C ALA A 677 -7.30 -31.33 -52.66
N GLU A 678 -6.54 -32.34 -53.10
CA GLU A 678 -7.00 -33.72 -53.31
C GLU A 678 -7.24 -34.49 -52.00
N GLU A 679 -6.62 -34.06 -50.89
CA GLU A 679 -6.77 -34.71 -49.58
C GLU A 679 -7.85 -34.06 -48.71
N LYS A 680 -8.36 -32.89 -49.09
CA LYS A 680 -9.46 -32.21 -48.39
C LYS A 680 -10.80 -32.78 -48.80
N VAL A 681 -11.58 -33.22 -47.83
CA VAL A 681 -12.99 -33.58 -48.05
C VAL A 681 -13.85 -32.31 -48.00
N PRO A 682 -14.64 -32.01 -49.06
CA PRO A 682 -15.59 -30.91 -49.07
C PRO A 682 -16.61 -30.99 -47.92
N LEU A 683 -17.07 -29.85 -47.41
CA LEU A 683 -17.93 -29.81 -46.22
C LEU A 683 -19.27 -30.55 -46.42
N ASP A 684 -19.81 -30.59 -47.63
CA ASP A 684 -21.02 -31.35 -47.96
C ASP A 684 -20.79 -32.87 -47.92
N GLN A 685 -19.56 -33.33 -48.19
CA GLN A 685 -19.15 -34.74 -48.22
C GLN A 685 -18.63 -35.28 -46.87
N LEU A 686 -18.43 -34.42 -45.87
CA LEU A 686 -18.07 -34.85 -44.52
C LEU A 686 -19.18 -35.68 -43.87
N GLU A 687 -18.78 -36.68 -43.08
CA GLU A 687 -19.71 -37.47 -42.27
C GLU A 687 -20.40 -36.58 -41.22
N PRO A 688 -21.61 -36.93 -40.75
CA PRO A 688 -22.30 -36.16 -39.72
C PRO A 688 -21.47 -35.91 -38.44
N LEU A 689 -20.62 -36.88 -38.05
CA LEU A 689 -19.73 -36.74 -36.90
C LEU A 689 -18.64 -35.68 -37.12
N ASP A 690 -18.08 -35.62 -38.33
CA ASP A 690 -17.05 -34.64 -38.70
C ASP A 690 -17.64 -33.22 -38.78
N LYS A 691 -18.85 -33.10 -39.34
CA LYS A 691 -19.60 -31.83 -39.32
C LYS A 691 -19.84 -31.36 -37.89
N TRP A 692 -20.27 -32.27 -37.00
CA TRP A 692 -20.49 -31.97 -35.60
C TRP A 692 -19.21 -31.54 -34.86
N ILE A 693 -18.07 -32.20 -35.09
CA ILE A 693 -16.82 -31.82 -34.41
C ILE A 693 -16.29 -30.47 -34.89
N LEU A 694 -16.48 -30.14 -36.17
CA LEU A 694 -16.15 -28.81 -36.71
C LEU A 694 -17.05 -27.72 -36.13
N GLU A 695 -18.36 -27.98 -36.01
CA GLU A 695 -19.27 -27.06 -35.32
C GLU A 695 -18.85 -26.86 -33.87
N ARG A 696 -18.51 -27.96 -33.16
CA ARG A 696 -18.08 -27.90 -31.78
C ARG A 696 -16.77 -27.11 -31.63
N LEU A 697 -15.83 -27.28 -32.55
CA LEU A 697 -14.59 -26.50 -32.59
C LEU A 697 -14.88 -25.01 -32.78
N ALA A 698 -15.79 -24.64 -33.69
CA ALA A 698 -16.19 -23.25 -33.90
C ALA A 698 -16.83 -22.64 -32.64
N GLN A 699 -17.75 -23.36 -31.98
CA GLN A 699 -18.37 -22.91 -30.73
C GLN A 699 -17.35 -22.71 -29.60
N VAL A 700 -16.41 -23.64 -29.43
CA VAL A 700 -15.35 -23.54 -28.42
C VAL A 700 -14.38 -22.40 -28.76
N GLY A 701 -14.03 -22.23 -30.03
CA GLY A 701 -13.18 -21.15 -30.52
C GLY A 701 -13.79 -19.78 -30.25
N GLU A 702 -15.08 -19.59 -30.55
CA GLU A 702 -15.77 -18.33 -30.30
C GLU A 702 -15.89 -18.04 -28.80
N LYS A 703 -16.23 -19.05 -27.99
CA LYS A 703 -16.25 -18.91 -26.53
C LYS A 703 -14.89 -18.51 -25.97
N ALA A 704 -13.81 -19.14 -26.43
CA ALA A 704 -12.45 -18.81 -25.98
C ALA A 704 -12.04 -17.40 -26.40
N ARG A 705 -12.36 -16.98 -27.64
CA ARG A 705 -12.10 -15.63 -28.14
C ARG A 705 -12.81 -14.59 -27.28
N GLN A 706 -14.10 -14.80 -27.00
CA GLN A 706 -14.89 -13.89 -26.16
C GLN A 706 -14.35 -13.83 -24.73
N ALA A 707 -13.94 -14.96 -24.14
CA ALA A 707 -13.31 -14.99 -22.82
C ALA A 707 -12.02 -14.16 -22.78
N TYR A 708 -11.13 -14.29 -23.77
CA TYR A 708 -9.92 -13.45 -23.85
C TYR A 708 -10.25 -11.96 -24.06
N GLU A 709 -11.27 -11.65 -24.85
CA GLU A 709 -11.73 -10.27 -25.05
C GLU A 709 -12.28 -9.65 -23.76
N ASN A 710 -12.90 -10.45 -22.89
CA ASN A 710 -13.51 -10.03 -21.64
C ASN A 710 -12.62 -10.23 -20.40
N PHE A 711 -11.41 -10.77 -20.58
CA PHE A 711 -10.50 -11.12 -19.49
C PHE A 711 -11.08 -12.17 -18.52
N GLU A 712 -11.67 -13.25 -19.05
CA GLU A 712 -12.30 -14.34 -18.27
C GLU A 712 -11.52 -15.65 -18.27
#